data_AF-A0A954A5G4-F1
#
_entry.id   AF-A0A954A5G4-F1
#
_cell.length_a   1.000
_cell.length_b   1.000
_cell.length_c   1.000
_cell.angle_alpha   90.00
_cell.angle_beta   90.00
_cell.angle_gamma   90.00
#
_symmetry.space_group_name_H-M   'P 1'
#
loop_
_entity.id
_entity.type
_entity.pdbx_description
1 polymer ?
#
loop_
_entity_poly.entity_id
_entity_poly.type
_entity_poly.pdbx_seq_one_letter_code
_entity_poly.pdbx_strand_id
1 'polypeptide(L)'
;MRTLGLSVLLIFLGVSGLDAQPINDDCTNAIALAATPAPQDFDTTGATTDGPDLAGWCDPGPGLDDQIYNDVWYRWTPLADGDGRLEALSINAGARVAVFESAGCPAPADAVVDCTDLPSLLTGGSGVLQFAVSAGTTYLIRVGAEAPGILAQGLFDLQLILPEVENLNCLESATDISVSWTLPTSPIDELQIVANGTLAATLSPTETSYTYALPPVVPPYFEICVLTVSGGGVSPGPCCAIGTPAVLGDDCAAPIDLTGLPTPSFFVDGVNATTDGPSLAPDCDPGPGADDQIYNDVWFTYEVPATGSYLINVLPLLVAPRFAVYSTSSCPVDPSTVSSCGEGNQLSFSASAGDIVTLRFGTLAPGSFIQAQVDIVADVPAVTGVSCDDDLVPGQVEVNWLIPGGASYDAIEVRVGGALEATLSGTETSYSVTYAPGFTGFLNICVRGVVGAQSSIDECCSVSIGGPDNDDCVDALSVGLGTFGFDTSLASLDDITLLPTCTGPIGPLLVFQDVWYRFTATVDGDVTFSTCGSSFNTAIAVYQDDGICPPDVFAPLACDEDSCVLQAEVTIPVTSGDTYLVQVGGGFDLSGSVSGLGTLVVDGASATAEIFQRGDSNADGMNDISDVVFLLGSLFIAGSDAPSCLDAADSNDDGILDVSDSVYLLAFLFSGGAALPAPQSCGPDPSSDALDCSDFDPCP
;
A
#
# COMPACT_ATOMS: atom_id res chain seq x y z
N MET A 1 -34.86 -57.27 -24.18
CA MET A 1 -33.98 -57.70 -23.08
C MET A 1 -32.84 -56.70 -22.99
N ARG A 2 -32.49 -56.32 -21.76
CA ARG A 2 -31.71 -55.16 -21.35
C ARG A 2 -30.32 -55.08 -22.00
N THR A 3 -29.94 -53.91 -22.50
CA THR A 3 -28.54 -53.53 -22.74
C THR A 3 -28.12 -52.61 -21.59
N LEU A 4 -27.13 -53.04 -20.81
CA LEU A 4 -26.50 -52.25 -19.75
C LEU A 4 -25.72 -51.08 -20.37
N GLY A 5 -25.99 -49.86 -19.91
CA GLY A 5 -25.12 -48.71 -20.12
C GLY A 5 -24.08 -48.66 -19.00
N LEU A 6 -22.81 -48.81 -19.37
CA LEU A 6 -21.66 -48.66 -18.48
C LEU A 6 -21.32 -47.16 -18.42
N SER A 7 -21.65 -46.50 -17.32
CA SER A 7 -21.19 -45.13 -17.05
C SER A 7 -19.72 -45.17 -16.64
N VAL A 8 -18.85 -44.64 -17.49
CA VAL A 8 -17.45 -44.35 -17.15
C VAL A 8 -17.46 -43.04 -16.35
N LEU A 9 -17.24 -43.15 -15.04
CA LEU A 9 -16.95 -42.02 -14.16
C LEU A 9 -15.52 -41.56 -14.48
N LEU A 10 -15.37 -40.43 -15.17
CA LEU A 10 -14.09 -39.74 -15.24
C LEU A 10 -13.81 -39.16 -13.85
N ILE A 11 -12.85 -39.75 -13.15
CA ILE A 11 -12.21 -39.15 -11.99
C ILE A 11 -11.32 -38.03 -12.53
N PHE A 12 -11.79 -36.79 -12.43
CA PHE A 12 -10.90 -35.63 -12.46
C PHE A 12 -10.07 -35.68 -11.18
N LEU A 13 -8.79 -36.04 -11.31
CA LEU A 13 -7.80 -35.73 -10.31
C LEU A 13 -7.67 -34.20 -10.31
N GLY A 14 -8.27 -33.55 -9.32
CA GLY A 14 -8.01 -32.14 -9.03
C GLY A 14 -6.55 -32.00 -8.63
N VAL A 15 -5.77 -31.31 -9.46
CA VAL A 15 -4.53 -30.69 -9.02
C VAL A 15 -4.94 -29.47 -8.21
N SER A 16 -4.63 -29.53 -6.91
CA SER A 16 -4.67 -28.41 -5.97
C SER A 16 -3.62 -27.36 -6.34
N GLY A 17 -4.03 -26.09 -6.31
CA GLY A 17 -3.20 -24.88 -6.12
C GLY A 17 -2.01 -24.68 -7.07
N LEU A 18 -2.23 -23.93 -8.16
CA LEU A 18 -1.26 -22.91 -8.57
C LEU A 18 -1.96 -21.58 -8.32
N ASP A 19 -1.36 -20.68 -7.55
CA ASP A 19 -1.83 -19.31 -7.40
C ASP A 19 -2.05 -18.66 -8.76
N ALA A 20 -3.10 -17.85 -8.88
CA ALA A 20 -3.34 -17.12 -10.12
C ALA A 20 -2.23 -16.08 -10.31
N GLN A 21 -1.49 -16.19 -11.42
CA GLN A 21 -0.43 -15.26 -11.76
C GLN A 21 -0.95 -13.81 -11.86
N PRO A 22 -0.14 -12.79 -11.50
CA PRO A 22 -0.51 -11.40 -11.70
C PRO A 22 -0.84 -11.12 -13.18
N ILE A 23 -1.70 -10.12 -13.42
CA ILE A 23 -2.19 -9.85 -14.78
C ILE A 23 -1.08 -9.57 -15.78
N ASN A 24 0.04 -9.02 -15.30
CA ASN A 24 1.22 -8.66 -16.06
C ASN A 24 2.42 -9.58 -15.80
N ASP A 25 2.15 -10.83 -15.42
CA ASP A 25 3.18 -11.86 -15.25
C ASP A 25 3.98 -12.13 -16.53
N ASP A 26 3.32 -12.11 -17.69
CA ASP A 26 3.94 -12.31 -19.00
C ASP A 26 4.03 -10.97 -19.75
N CYS A 27 5.15 -10.74 -20.46
CA CYS A 27 5.32 -9.54 -21.29
C CYS A 27 4.23 -9.32 -22.36
N THR A 28 3.48 -10.36 -22.74
CA THR A 28 2.33 -10.25 -23.65
C THR A 28 1.19 -9.45 -23.03
N ASN A 29 1.06 -9.48 -21.70
CA ASN A 29 0.03 -8.78 -20.93
C ASN A 29 0.60 -7.59 -20.13
N ALA A 30 1.81 -7.14 -20.46
CA ALA A 30 2.46 -6.01 -19.80
C ALA A 30 1.53 -4.79 -19.67
N ILE A 31 1.46 -4.19 -18.47
CA ILE A 31 0.62 -3.02 -18.20
C ILE A 31 1.11 -1.84 -19.05
N ALA A 32 0.19 -1.18 -19.75
CA ALA A 32 0.51 -0.01 -20.56
C ALA A 32 0.61 1.25 -19.71
N LEU A 33 1.80 1.83 -19.64
CA LEU A 33 2.02 3.11 -18.98
C LEU A 33 1.61 4.27 -19.89
N ALA A 34 1.13 5.35 -19.28
CA ALA A 34 0.94 6.62 -19.98
C ALA A 34 2.29 7.15 -20.51
N ALA A 35 2.25 8.01 -21.52
CA ALA A 35 3.44 8.64 -22.07
C ALA A 35 4.24 9.43 -21.01
N THR A 36 3.52 10.11 -20.13
CA THR A 36 4.01 10.75 -18.90
C THR A 36 3.34 10.04 -17.73
N PRO A 37 3.90 8.91 -17.26
CA PRO A 37 3.26 8.11 -16.23
C PRO A 37 3.39 8.80 -14.87
N ALA A 38 2.39 8.59 -14.02
CA ALA A 38 2.53 8.83 -12.59
C ALA A 38 3.42 7.71 -11.99
N PRO A 39 3.89 7.84 -10.74
CA PRO A 39 4.53 6.73 -10.03
C PRO A 39 3.69 5.44 -10.10
N GLN A 40 4.35 4.29 -10.22
CA GLN A 40 3.74 2.98 -10.45
C GLN A 40 4.10 2.02 -9.32
N ASP A 41 3.07 1.48 -8.67
CA ASP A 41 3.23 0.37 -7.74
C ASP A 41 3.44 -0.95 -8.49
N PHE A 42 4.20 -1.85 -7.88
CA PHE A 42 4.38 -3.21 -8.35
C PHE A 42 4.40 -4.21 -7.20
N ASP A 43 3.91 -5.41 -7.49
CA ASP A 43 3.94 -6.58 -6.62
C ASP A 43 4.16 -7.82 -7.49
N THR A 44 5.17 -8.62 -7.14
CA THR A 44 5.51 -9.84 -7.85
C THR A 44 5.04 -11.12 -7.18
N THR A 45 4.16 -11.02 -6.19
CA THR A 45 3.55 -12.17 -5.53
C THR A 45 2.77 -13.01 -6.54
N GLY A 46 3.03 -14.33 -6.54
CA GLY A 46 2.44 -15.27 -7.50
C GLY A 46 3.00 -15.17 -8.93
N ALA A 47 3.93 -14.25 -9.20
CA ALA A 47 4.55 -14.13 -10.52
C ALA A 47 5.45 -15.33 -10.82
N THR A 48 5.41 -15.80 -12.07
CA THR A 48 6.38 -16.77 -12.56
C THR A 48 7.64 -16.10 -13.06
N THR A 49 8.69 -16.90 -13.23
CA THR A 49 9.94 -16.44 -13.86
C THR A 49 9.90 -16.84 -15.33
N ASP A 50 9.41 -15.97 -16.19
CA ASP A 50 9.17 -16.28 -17.61
C ASP A 50 9.97 -15.43 -18.60
N GLY A 51 10.57 -14.34 -18.12
CA GLY A 51 11.49 -13.52 -18.89
C GLY A 51 12.85 -14.14 -19.18
N PRO A 52 13.59 -13.54 -20.13
CA PRO A 52 14.88 -14.05 -20.57
C PRO A 52 15.95 -13.93 -19.47
N ASP A 53 16.82 -14.92 -19.39
CA ASP A 53 18.09 -14.83 -18.64
C ASP A 53 18.97 -13.75 -19.29
N LEU A 54 19.46 -12.81 -18.48
CA LEU A 54 20.22 -11.64 -18.93
C LEU A 54 21.73 -11.85 -18.96
N ALA A 55 22.15 -13.11 -19.11
CA ALA A 55 23.53 -13.56 -19.21
C ALA A 55 24.44 -12.60 -20.01
N GLY A 56 25.33 -11.89 -19.31
CA GLY A 56 26.33 -11.00 -19.91
C GLY A 56 25.82 -9.62 -20.36
N TRP A 57 24.58 -9.27 -20.00
CA TRP A 57 23.97 -7.96 -20.23
C TRP A 57 23.65 -7.24 -18.91
N CYS A 58 23.24 -7.97 -17.88
CA CYS A 58 22.86 -7.44 -16.56
C CYS A 58 23.38 -8.33 -15.43
N ASP A 59 24.66 -8.20 -15.11
CA ASP A 59 25.37 -9.02 -14.12
C ASP A 59 25.24 -8.38 -12.72
N PRO A 60 24.45 -8.96 -11.79
CA PRO A 60 24.26 -8.43 -10.44
C PRO A 60 25.51 -8.59 -9.54
N GLY A 61 26.59 -9.18 -10.05
CA GLY A 61 27.83 -9.39 -9.33
C GLY A 61 27.97 -10.79 -8.71
N PRO A 62 29.11 -11.04 -8.06
CA PRO A 62 29.51 -12.38 -7.67
C PRO A 62 28.60 -12.97 -6.58
N GLY A 63 27.97 -14.11 -6.89
CA GLY A 63 27.14 -14.87 -5.95
C GLY A 63 25.65 -14.88 -6.29
N LEU A 64 25.24 -14.08 -7.27
CA LEU A 64 23.90 -14.07 -7.86
C LEU A 64 23.99 -14.53 -9.32
N ASP A 65 22.85 -14.90 -9.90
CA ASP A 65 22.74 -15.20 -11.33
C ASP A 65 22.08 -14.06 -12.10
N ASP A 66 22.20 -14.09 -13.43
CA ASP A 66 21.75 -12.99 -14.29
C ASP A 66 20.22 -13.03 -14.54
N GLN A 67 19.48 -13.92 -13.87
CA GLN A 67 18.03 -13.99 -14.00
C GLN A 67 17.35 -12.98 -13.07
N ILE A 68 16.24 -12.42 -13.55
CA ILE A 68 15.27 -11.71 -12.71
C ILE A 68 14.14 -12.70 -12.44
N TYR A 69 13.87 -12.99 -11.18
CA TYR A 69 12.90 -13.99 -10.74
C TYR A 69 11.56 -13.35 -10.44
N ASN A 70 10.47 -14.13 -10.52
CA ASN A 70 9.10 -13.71 -10.20
C ASN A 70 8.81 -12.35 -10.83
N ASP A 71 8.72 -12.28 -12.16
CA ASP A 71 8.76 -11.01 -12.87
C ASP A 71 7.40 -10.53 -13.34
N VAL A 72 7.21 -9.21 -13.26
CA VAL A 72 6.05 -8.52 -13.80
C VAL A 72 6.49 -7.48 -14.83
N TRP A 73 5.61 -7.22 -15.79
CA TRP A 73 5.94 -6.48 -16.99
C TRP A 73 5.10 -5.21 -17.17
N TYR A 74 5.76 -4.16 -17.63
CA TYR A 74 5.14 -2.92 -18.07
C TYR A 74 5.61 -2.60 -19.48
N ARG A 75 4.81 -1.83 -20.22
CA ARG A 75 5.18 -1.31 -21.54
C ARG A 75 4.99 0.20 -21.56
N TRP A 76 5.98 0.90 -22.08
CA TRP A 76 5.97 2.35 -22.20
C TRP A 76 6.31 2.76 -23.63
N THR A 77 5.75 3.87 -24.09
CA THR A 77 6.02 4.43 -25.42
C THR A 77 6.13 5.94 -25.28
N PRO A 78 7.36 6.50 -25.27
CA PRO A 78 7.56 7.92 -25.09
C PRO A 78 7.04 8.70 -26.30
N LEU A 79 6.62 9.94 -26.04
CA LEU A 79 6.16 10.85 -27.09
C LEU A 79 7.30 11.53 -27.83
N ALA A 80 8.52 11.51 -27.29
CA ALA A 80 9.69 12.22 -27.80
C ALA A 80 10.98 11.41 -27.68
N ASP A 81 11.97 11.72 -28.53
CA ASP A 81 13.33 11.25 -28.33
C ASP A 81 13.92 11.98 -27.11
N GLY A 82 14.67 11.28 -26.27
CA GLY A 82 15.23 11.83 -25.04
C GLY A 82 15.87 10.75 -24.18
N ASP A 83 15.90 10.96 -22.86
CA ASP A 83 16.31 9.95 -21.90
C ASP A 83 15.11 9.52 -21.05
N GLY A 84 14.86 8.22 -20.95
CA GLY A 84 14.01 7.64 -19.92
C GLY A 84 14.80 7.59 -18.61
N ARG A 85 14.24 8.16 -17.55
CA ARG A 85 14.77 8.09 -16.18
C ARG A 85 13.81 7.27 -15.34
N LEU A 86 14.20 6.08 -14.93
CA LEU A 86 13.43 5.22 -14.03
C LEU A 86 14.06 5.26 -12.64
N GLU A 87 13.32 5.72 -11.64
CA GLU A 87 13.77 5.85 -10.26
C GLU A 87 12.90 4.99 -9.33
N ALA A 88 13.52 4.12 -8.56
CA ALA A 88 12.80 3.41 -7.50
C ALA A 88 12.63 4.33 -6.27
N LEU A 89 11.37 4.64 -5.93
CA LEU A 89 11.01 5.56 -4.86
C LEU A 89 10.92 4.86 -3.49
N SER A 90 10.43 3.62 -3.48
CA SER A 90 10.39 2.76 -2.29
C SER A 90 10.26 1.30 -2.71
N ILE A 91 11.30 0.50 -2.59
CA ILE A 91 11.27 -0.93 -2.93
C ILE A 91 11.85 -1.77 -1.79
N ASN A 92 11.34 -2.98 -1.60
CA ASN A 92 11.90 -3.93 -0.65
C ASN A 92 13.29 -4.44 -1.11
N ALA A 93 14.07 -4.96 -0.16
CA ALA A 93 15.40 -5.48 -0.45
C ALA A 93 15.30 -6.70 -1.40
N GLY A 94 16.10 -6.70 -2.47
CA GLY A 94 16.18 -7.80 -3.44
C GLY A 94 15.41 -7.60 -4.74
N ALA A 95 14.75 -6.45 -4.94
CA ALA A 95 14.13 -6.10 -6.22
C ALA A 95 15.18 -5.74 -7.31
N ARG A 96 14.92 -6.17 -8.55
CA ARG A 96 15.72 -5.91 -9.76
C ARG A 96 14.83 -5.39 -10.88
N VAL A 97 15.40 -4.52 -11.72
CA VAL A 97 14.72 -3.94 -12.87
C VAL A 97 15.58 -4.06 -14.13
N ALA A 98 14.96 -4.37 -15.26
CA ALA A 98 15.57 -4.30 -16.58
C ALA A 98 14.63 -3.64 -17.58
N VAL A 99 15.19 -2.83 -18.48
CA VAL A 99 14.48 -2.13 -19.53
C VAL A 99 14.92 -2.66 -20.90
N PHE A 100 13.98 -2.99 -21.75
CA PHE A 100 14.20 -3.55 -23.09
C PHE A 100 13.66 -2.62 -24.16
N GLU A 101 14.44 -2.36 -25.21
CA GLU A 101 13.94 -1.76 -26.45
C GLU A 101 13.33 -2.87 -27.33
N SER A 102 12.11 -3.29 -27.00
CA SER A 102 11.40 -4.34 -27.76
C SER A 102 9.90 -4.18 -27.64
N ALA A 103 9.21 -4.31 -28.78
CA ALA A 103 7.76 -4.52 -28.81
C ALA A 103 7.38 -6.02 -28.91
N GLY A 104 8.38 -6.89 -29.07
CA GLY A 104 8.21 -8.33 -29.18
C GLY A 104 8.32 -9.03 -27.82
N CYS A 105 7.45 -10.02 -27.60
CA CYS A 105 7.44 -10.86 -26.42
C CYS A 105 7.58 -12.35 -26.83
N PRO A 106 8.46 -13.15 -26.18
CA PRO A 106 9.40 -12.73 -25.14
C PRO A 106 10.43 -11.73 -25.67
N ALA A 107 10.81 -10.76 -24.85
CA ALA A 107 11.87 -9.82 -25.19
C ALA A 107 13.19 -10.59 -25.31
N PRO A 108 14.00 -10.35 -26.35
CA PRO A 108 15.30 -10.99 -26.44
C PRO A 108 16.29 -10.35 -25.47
N ALA A 109 17.17 -11.13 -24.86
CA ALA A 109 18.11 -10.66 -23.83
C ALA A 109 19.05 -9.55 -24.33
N ASP A 110 19.39 -9.54 -25.62
CA ASP A 110 20.25 -8.53 -26.25
C ASP A 110 19.52 -7.21 -26.58
N ALA A 111 18.21 -7.12 -26.30
CA ALA A 111 17.45 -5.88 -26.40
C ALA A 111 17.43 -5.08 -25.09
N VAL A 112 18.09 -5.55 -24.02
CA VAL A 112 18.22 -4.75 -22.80
C VAL A 112 19.01 -3.48 -23.10
N VAL A 113 18.44 -2.34 -22.71
CA VAL A 113 19.07 -1.02 -22.83
C VAL A 113 19.69 -0.55 -21.53
N ASP A 114 19.10 -0.90 -20.38
CA ASP A 114 19.62 -0.57 -19.05
C ASP A 114 18.98 -1.47 -17.98
N CYS A 115 19.67 -1.70 -16.87
CA CYS A 115 19.23 -2.58 -15.79
C CYS A 115 19.99 -2.37 -14.48
N THR A 116 19.47 -2.91 -13.40
CA THR A 116 20.11 -2.84 -12.08
C THR A 116 21.18 -3.94 -11.94
N ASP A 117 22.45 -3.53 -11.93
CA ASP A 117 23.65 -4.38 -11.92
C ASP A 117 24.18 -4.75 -10.51
N LEU A 118 23.50 -4.37 -9.43
CA LEU A 118 23.86 -4.81 -8.07
C LEU A 118 22.59 -5.07 -7.24
N PRO A 119 22.59 -6.06 -6.34
CA PRO A 119 21.54 -6.29 -5.35
C PRO A 119 21.61 -5.25 -4.24
N SER A 120 21.53 -3.97 -4.58
CA SER A 120 21.35 -2.92 -3.59
C SER A 120 21.02 -1.59 -4.26
N LEU A 121 19.72 -1.35 -4.40
CA LEU A 121 19.16 -0.01 -4.24
C LEU A 121 19.43 0.60 -2.84
N LEU A 122 20.19 -0.10 -1.97
CA LEU A 122 20.37 0.15 -0.54
C LEU A 122 21.82 0.47 -0.09
N THR A 123 22.79 0.65 -1.00
CA THR A 123 24.17 1.07 -0.62
C THR A 123 24.61 2.42 -1.20
N GLY A 124 23.66 3.30 -1.52
CA GLY A 124 23.97 4.68 -1.93
C GLY A 124 24.47 4.84 -3.37
N GLY A 125 24.24 3.85 -4.24
CA GLY A 125 24.13 4.09 -5.68
C GLY A 125 22.71 4.57 -5.96
N SER A 126 22.54 5.60 -6.79
CA SER A 126 21.21 6.07 -7.18
C SER A 126 20.44 4.89 -7.75
N GLY A 127 19.28 4.54 -7.20
CA GLY A 127 18.37 3.52 -7.72
C GLY A 127 17.69 3.94 -9.02
N VAL A 128 18.47 4.53 -9.92
CA VAL A 128 18.05 5.30 -11.08
C VAL A 128 18.70 4.71 -12.32
N LEU A 129 17.86 4.20 -13.22
CA LEU A 129 18.25 3.82 -14.58
C LEU A 129 18.06 5.04 -15.48
N GLN A 130 19.00 5.28 -16.40
CA GLN A 130 18.91 6.37 -17.36
C GLN A 130 19.33 5.85 -18.74
N PHE A 131 18.37 5.79 -19.66
CA PHE A 131 18.52 5.16 -20.95
C PHE A 131 17.98 6.04 -22.07
N ALA A 132 18.67 6.06 -23.21
CA ALA A 132 18.20 6.80 -24.37
C ALA A 132 16.92 6.18 -24.93
N VAL A 133 15.95 7.03 -25.29
CA VAL A 133 14.67 6.61 -25.86
C VAL A 133 14.34 7.31 -27.17
N SER A 134 13.58 6.63 -28.01
CA SER A 134 13.05 7.16 -29.27
C SER A 134 11.53 7.27 -29.26
N ALA A 135 11.01 8.38 -29.77
CA ALA A 135 9.59 8.67 -29.88
C ALA A 135 8.85 7.55 -30.62
N GLY A 136 7.77 7.05 -30.02
CA GLY A 136 6.94 6.00 -30.62
C GLY A 136 7.56 4.60 -30.61
N THR A 137 8.79 4.44 -30.11
CA THR A 137 9.38 3.11 -29.85
C THR A 137 8.83 2.56 -28.53
N THR A 138 8.42 1.30 -28.53
CA THR A 138 7.93 0.65 -27.30
C THR A 138 9.10 0.05 -26.52
N TYR A 139 9.14 0.38 -25.22
CA TYR A 139 10.06 -0.16 -24.25
C TYR A 139 9.29 -1.08 -23.29
N LEU A 140 9.83 -2.27 -23.02
CA LEU A 140 9.32 -3.15 -21.98
C LEU A 140 10.15 -2.94 -20.71
N ILE A 141 9.48 -2.88 -19.57
CA ILE A 141 10.10 -2.73 -18.25
C ILE A 141 9.74 -3.99 -17.48
N ARG A 142 10.77 -4.72 -17.06
CA ARG A 142 10.66 -5.96 -16.29
C ARG A 142 11.08 -5.66 -14.86
N VAL A 143 10.22 -5.97 -13.90
CA VAL A 143 10.49 -5.81 -12.47
C VAL A 143 10.35 -7.17 -11.81
N GLY A 144 11.30 -7.57 -10.99
CA GLY A 144 11.26 -8.85 -10.29
C GLY A 144 12.30 -8.91 -9.17
N ALA A 145 12.66 -10.11 -8.75
CA ALA A 145 13.53 -10.37 -7.63
C ALA A 145 14.92 -10.90 -8.03
N GLU A 146 15.86 -10.79 -7.11
CA GLU A 146 17.26 -11.23 -7.27
C GLU A 146 17.47 -12.74 -7.18
N ALA A 147 16.53 -13.48 -6.60
CA ALA A 147 16.63 -14.91 -6.38
C ALA A 147 15.25 -15.59 -6.38
N PRO A 148 15.17 -16.91 -6.67
CA PRO A 148 13.91 -17.63 -6.61
C PRO A 148 13.30 -17.57 -5.21
N GLY A 149 12.00 -17.26 -5.13
CA GLY A 149 11.24 -17.23 -3.87
C GLY A 149 11.41 -15.93 -3.07
N ILE A 150 12.19 -14.96 -3.55
CA ILE A 150 12.16 -13.60 -3.04
C ILE A 150 11.00 -12.85 -3.72
N LEU A 151 10.25 -12.09 -2.93
CA LEU A 151 9.20 -11.21 -3.42
C LEU A 151 9.77 -9.81 -3.65
N ALA A 152 9.39 -9.17 -4.75
CA ALA A 152 9.73 -7.79 -5.05
C ALA A 152 8.45 -6.95 -5.03
N GLN A 153 8.43 -5.91 -4.20
CA GLN A 153 7.29 -5.01 -4.02
C GLN A 153 7.78 -3.58 -3.85
N GLY A 154 7.02 -2.61 -4.37
CA GLY A 154 7.33 -1.20 -4.16
C GLY A 154 6.77 -0.26 -5.22
N LEU A 155 7.38 0.92 -5.29
CA LEU A 155 7.00 2.04 -6.14
C LEU A 155 8.19 2.49 -7.00
N PHE A 156 7.99 2.63 -8.31
CA PHE A 156 8.94 3.27 -9.22
C PHE A 156 8.31 4.47 -9.94
N ASP A 157 9.12 5.47 -10.27
CA ASP A 157 8.76 6.60 -11.11
C ASP A 157 9.51 6.52 -12.44
N LEU A 158 8.82 6.84 -13.54
CA LEU A 158 9.40 6.82 -14.89
C LEU A 158 9.15 8.16 -15.57
N GLN A 159 10.24 8.85 -15.91
CA GLN A 159 10.18 10.19 -16.48
C GLN A 159 10.84 10.23 -17.86
N LEU A 160 10.26 11.02 -18.76
CA LEU A 160 10.90 11.39 -20.03
C LEU A 160 11.65 12.72 -19.85
N ILE A 161 12.96 12.68 -20.00
CA ILE A 161 13.83 13.86 -19.98
C ILE A 161 14.11 14.25 -21.42
N LEU A 162 13.67 15.46 -21.82
CA LEU A 162 13.94 15.99 -23.15
C LEU A 162 15.40 16.47 -23.25
N PRO A 163 16.08 16.24 -24.38
CA PRO A 163 17.49 16.58 -24.53
C PRO A 163 17.66 18.11 -24.61
N GLU A 164 18.58 18.70 -23.85
CA GLU A 164 18.81 20.15 -23.86
C GLU A 164 20.09 20.53 -24.60
N VAL A 165 20.19 21.79 -25.05
CA VAL A 165 21.48 22.30 -25.55
C VAL A 165 22.45 22.52 -24.38
N GLU A 166 23.72 22.28 -24.60
CA GLU A 166 24.76 22.47 -23.59
C GLU A 166 25.60 23.71 -23.86
N ASN A 167 26.36 24.16 -22.85
CA ASN A 167 27.38 25.22 -22.99
C ASN A 167 26.83 26.51 -23.63
N LEU A 168 25.59 26.88 -23.29
CA LEU A 168 24.98 28.11 -23.79
C LEU A 168 25.84 29.31 -23.41
N ASN A 169 26.25 30.06 -24.42
CA ASN A 169 27.09 31.24 -24.30
C ASN A 169 26.47 32.41 -25.06
N CYS A 170 26.44 33.57 -24.41
CA CYS A 170 25.72 34.74 -24.89
C CYS A 170 26.63 35.97 -24.86
N LEU A 171 26.75 36.65 -26.00
CA LEU A 171 27.59 37.82 -26.19
C LEU A 171 26.72 38.99 -26.62
N GLU A 172 26.62 39.98 -25.73
CA GLU A 172 25.89 41.22 -25.99
C GLU A 172 26.73 42.20 -26.81
N SER A 173 26.06 42.93 -27.71
CA SER A 173 26.58 44.13 -28.36
C SER A 173 25.54 45.25 -28.28
N ALA A 174 25.88 46.45 -28.76
CA ALA A 174 24.96 47.60 -28.73
C ALA A 174 23.68 47.42 -29.57
N THR A 175 23.63 46.43 -30.48
CA THR A 175 22.51 46.24 -31.42
C THR A 175 21.93 44.84 -31.41
N ASP A 176 22.69 43.83 -30.97
CA ASP A 176 22.31 42.43 -31.12
C ASP A 176 22.90 41.58 -29.98
N ILE A 177 22.27 40.43 -29.72
CA ILE A 177 22.78 39.37 -28.86
C ILE A 177 23.17 38.19 -29.73
N SER A 178 24.43 37.77 -29.64
CA SER A 178 24.91 36.54 -30.27
C SER A 178 24.86 35.40 -29.27
N VAL A 179 24.04 34.39 -29.55
CA VAL A 179 23.93 33.17 -28.75
C VAL A 179 24.59 32.00 -29.46
N SER A 180 25.28 31.14 -28.71
CA SER A 180 25.95 29.94 -29.23
C SER A 180 25.87 28.81 -28.21
N TRP A 181 25.75 27.58 -28.67
CA TRP A 181 25.57 26.40 -27.82
C TRP A 181 26.22 25.16 -28.46
N THR A 182 26.28 24.09 -27.69
CA THR A 182 26.60 22.74 -28.15
C THR A 182 25.30 21.94 -28.24
N LEU A 183 25.11 21.21 -29.34
CA LEU A 183 23.92 20.36 -29.52
C LEU A 183 23.96 19.16 -28.56
N PRO A 184 22.81 18.68 -28.06
CA PRO A 184 22.75 17.43 -27.34
C PRO A 184 23.23 16.27 -28.22
N THR A 185 23.62 15.17 -27.56
CA THR A 185 23.97 13.92 -28.25
C THR A 185 22.76 13.20 -28.81
N SER A 186 21.60 13.36 -28.17
CA SER A 186 20.33 12.78 -28.62
C SER A 186 19.73 13.61 -29.76
N PRO A 187 19.09 12.97 -30.77
CA PRO A 187 18.48 13.68 -31.88
C PRO A 187 17.36 14.62 -31.40
N ILE A 188 17.20 15.73 -32.12
CA ILE A 188 16.13 16.72 -31.93
C ILE A 188 15.52 17.07 -33.27
N ASP A 189 14.25 17.46 -33.28
CA ASP A 189 13.50 17.83 -34.49
C ASP A 189 13.77 19.27 -34.91
N GLU A 190 13.77 20.19 -33.94
CA GLU A 190 14.03 21.61 -34.14
C GLU A 190 14.57 22.28 -32.87
N LEU A 191 15.04 23.52 -33.03
CA LEU A 191 15.43 24.40 -31.94
C LEU A 191 14.50 25.61 -31.91
N GLN A 192 14.12 26.05 -30.72
CA GLN A 192 13.31 27.23 -30.51
C GLN A 192 14.09 28.28 -29.73
N ILE A 193 14.19 29.48 -30.30
CA ILE A 193 14.76 30.65 -29.61
C ILE A 193 13.60 31.41 -28.99
N VAL A 194 13.60 31.50 -27.66
CA VAL A 194 12.60 32.26 -26.91
C VAL A 194 13.28 33.49 -26.33
N ALA A 195 12.76 34.68 -26.63
CA ALA A 195 13.27 35.95 -26.10
C ALA A 195 12.20 36.61 -25.23
N ASN A 196 12.49 36.84 -23.95
CA ASN A 196 11.54 37.34 -22.95
C ASN A 196 10.19 36.59 -23.00
N GLY A 197 10.23 35.26 -22.92
CA GLY A 197 9.03 34.41 -22.95
C GLY A 197 8.29 34.33 -24.29
N THR A 198 8.75 35.02 -25.33
CA THR A 198 8.12 34.99 -26.66
C THR A 198 8.99 34.23 -27.67
N LEU A 199 8.40 33.31 -28.43
CA LEU A 199 9.09 32.60 -29.51
C LEU A 199 9.60 33.61 -30.56
N ALA A 200 10.92 33.75 -30.65
CA ALA A 200 11.60 34.67 -31.55
C ALA A 200 11.96 34.00 -32.89
N ALA A 201 12.38 32.73 -32.86
CA ALA A 201 12.73 31.98 -34.06
C ALA A 201 12.61 30.47 -33.84
N THR A 202 12.35 29.75 -34.93
CA THR A 202 12.49 28.30 -35.02
C THR A 202 13.65 28.00 -35.96
N LEU A 203 14.58 27.16 -35.53
CA LEU A 203 15.83 26.86 -36.22
C LEU A 203 15.92 25.37 -36.55
N SER A 204 16.78 25.03 -37.52
CA SER A 204 17.07 23.64 -37.84
C SER A 204 17.79 22.95 -36.68
N PRO A 205 17.65 21.62 -36.52
CA PRO A 205 18.26 20.88 -35.40
C PRO A 205 19.80 20.82 -35.48
N THR A 206 20.40 21.34 -36.55
CA THR A 206 21.85 21.40 -36.75
C THR A 206 22.47 22.76 -36.46
N GLU A 207 21.66 23.77 -36.15
CA GLU A 207 22.19 25.10 -35.81
C GLU A 207 22.88 25.08 -34.45
N THR A 208 24.00 25.78 -34.33
CA THR A 208 24.78 25.90 -33.09
C THR A 208 24.90 27.36 -32.62
N SER A 209 24.28 28.29 -33.33
CA SER A 209 24.27 29.70 -32.97
C SER A 209 23.11 30.45 -33.60
N TYR A 210 22.78 31.59 -33.00
CA TYR A 210 21.78 32.52 -33.50
C TYR A 210 22.13 33.96 -33.11
N THR A 211 21.66 34.93 -33.87
CA THR A 211 21.82 36.35 -33.54
C THR A 211 20.45 36.99 -33.45
N TYR A 212 20.12 37.47 -32.25
CA TYR A 212 18.88 38.18 -31.98
C TYR A 212 19.11 39.69 -32.06
N ALA A 213 18.36 40.38 -32.92
CA ALA A 213 18.45 41.83 -33.05
C ALA A 213 17.69 42.51 -31.91
N LEU A 214 18.41 43.33 -31.14
CA LEU A 214 17.81 44.06 -30.02
C LEU A 214 16.88 45.17 -30.52
N PRO A 215 15.73 45.37 -29.87
CA PRO A 215 14.85 46.48 -30.19
C PRO A 215 15.53 47.84 -29.91
N PRO A 216 15.08 48.94 -30.55
CA PRO A 216 15.66 50.29 -30.36
C PRO A 216 15.64 50.78 -28.91
N VAL A 217 14.76 50.22 -28.08
CA VAL A 217 14.70 50.41 -26.64
C VAL A 217 14.90 49.03 -26.02
N VAL A 218 16.11 48.75 -25.54
CA VAL A 218 16.42 47.51 -24.86
C VAL A 218 15.89 47.61 -23.42
N PRO A 219 15.05 46.68 -22.95
CA PRO A 219 14.64 46.65 -21.56
C PRO A 219 15.86 46.49 -20.63
N PRO A 220 15.80 46.96 -19.37
CA PRO A 220 16.91 46.86 -18.42
C PRO A 220 17.32 45.41 -18.10
N TYR A 221 16.43 44.46 -18.39
CA TYR A 221 16.62 43.02 -18.33
C TYR A 221 16.18 42.39 -19.65
N PHE A 222 16.99 41.49 -20.19
CA PHE A 222 16.68 40.74 -21.40
C PHE A 222 17.11 39.28 -21.25
N GLU A 223 16.18 38.37 -21.45
CA GLU A 223 16.40 36.92 -21.39
C GLU A 223 16.25 36.30 -22.77
N ILE A 224 17.18 35.39 -23.10
CA ILE A 224 17.13 34.59 -24.31
C ILE A 224 17.43 33.13 -23.98
N CYS A 225 16.49 32.25 -24.30
CA CYS A 225 16.54 30.82 -24.06
C CYS A 225 16.67 30.06 -25.38
N VAL A 226 17.32 28.91 -25.31
CA VAL A 226 17.43 27.98 -26.43
C VAL A 226 16.83 26.65 -26.00
N LEU A 227 15.63 26.38 -26.52
CA LEU A 227 14.86 25.19 -26.22
C LEU A 227 15.03 24.21 -27.39
N THR A 228 15.00 22.93 -27.09
CA THR A 228 14.91 21.89 -28.12
C THR A 228 13.47 21.43 -28.24
N VAL A 229 13.13 20.91 -29.42
CA VAL A 229 11.88 20.20 -29.66
C VAL A 229 12.23 18.81 -30.14
N SER A 230 11.58 17.82 -29.55
CA SER A 230 11.73 16.41 -29.90
C SER A 230 10.38 15.73 -29.78
N GLY A 231 9.92 15.03 -30.82
CA GLY A 231 8.63 14.34 -30.88
C GLY A 231 7.41 15.19 -30.52
N GLY A 232 7.51 16.52 -30.66
CA GLY A 232 6.46 17.48 -30.27
C GLY A 232 6.48 17.94 -28.82
N GLY A 233 7.38 17.42 -27.97
CA GLY A 233 7.70 17.99 -26.66
C GLY A 233 8.73 19.12 -26.76
N VAL A 234 8.66 20.10 -25.86
CA VAL A 234 9.59 21.24 -25.80
C VAL A 234 10.37 21.20 -24.50
N SER A 235 11.70 21.22 -24.55
CA SER A 235 12.54 21.22 -23.35
C SER A 235 12.42 22.54 -22.58
N PRO A 236 12.65 22.56 -21.26
CA PRO A 236 12.78 23.81 -20.51
C PRO A 236 13.92 24.69 -21.05
N GLY A 237 15.07 24.08 -21.39
CA GLY A 237 16.17 24.70 -22.14
C GLY A 237 16.96 25.75 -21.33
N PRO A 238 18.29 25.88 -21.54
CA PRO A 238 19.07 26.90 -20.86
C PRO A 238 18.75 28.31 -21.37
N CYS A 239 18.87 29.29 -20.48
CA CYS A 239 18.66 30.71 -20.75
C CYS A 239 19.90 31.55 -20.38
N CYS A 240 20.06 32.68 -21.07
CA CYS A 240 20.99 33.74 -20.70
C CYS A 240 20.24 35.01 -20.35
N ALA A 241 20.62 35.61 -19.23
CA ALA A 241 20.20 36.93 -18.81
C ALA A 241 21.26 38.00 -19.15
N ILE A 242 20.82 39.14 -19.68
CA ILE A 242 21.65 40.30 -19.98
C ILE A 242 21.05 41.55 -19.30
N GLY A 243 21.90 42.31 -18.59
CA GLY A 243 21.51 43.49 -17.79
C GLY A 243 21.45 43.21 -16.28
N THR A 244 21.38 44.26 -15.46
CA THR A 244 20.98 44.13 -14.05
C THR A 244 19.46 44.00 -14.04
N PRO A 245 18.88 42.90 -13.54
CA PRO A 245 17.45 42.68 -13.67
C PRO A 245 16.65 43.84 -13.08
N ALA A 246 15.70 44.37 -13.84
CA ALA A 246 14.40 44.58 -13.22
C ALA A 246 13.79 43.19 -13.20
N VAL A 247 13.62 42.59 -12.01
CA VAL A 247 12.97 41.28 -11.95
C VAL A 247 11.54 41.47 -12.48
N LEU A 248 11.11 40.63 -13.43
CA LEU A 248 9.73 40.69 -13.91
C LEU A 248 8.83 40.31 -12.73
N GLY A 249 7.83 41.14 -12.45
CA GLY A 249 7.03 40.97 -11.25
C GLY A 249 7.77 41.34 -9.95
N ASP A 250 8.87 42.10 -9.98
CA ASP A 250 9.54 42.62 -8.75
C ASP A 250 8.71 43.65 -7.99
N ASP A 251 7.69 44.22 -8.64
CA ASP A 251 6.79 45.20 -8.03
C ASP A 251 5.36 44.73 -8.20
N CYS A 252 4.60 44.70 -7.10
CA CYS A 252 3.17 44.42 -7.08
C CYS A 252 2.43 45.25 -8.15
N ALA A 253 2.82 46.52 -8.38
CA ALA A 253 2.18 47.39 -9.36
C ALA A 253 2.37 46.94 -10.83
N ALA A 254 3.30 46.03 -11.08
CA ALA A 254 3.56 45.41 -12.38
C ALA A 254 3.77 43.88 -12.23
N PRO A 255 2.74 43.15 -11.77
CA PRO A 255 2.85 41.72 -11.55
C PRO A 255 2.86 40.99 -12.90
N ILE A 256 3.40 39.77 -12.92
CA ILE A 256 3.31 38.88 -14.07
C ILE A 256 1.86 38.40 -14.23
N ASP A 257 1.29 38.64 -15.40
CA ASP A 257 -0.11 38.34 -15.68
C ASP A 257 -0.31 36.90 -16.17
N LEU A 258 -0.97 36.07 -15.36
CA LEU A 258 -1.34 34.69 -15.68
C LEU A 258 -2.82 34.56 -16.12
N THR A 259 -3.52 35.68 -16.32
CA THR A 259 -4.95 35.65 -16.66
C THR A 259 -5.21 34.91 -17.96
N GLY A 260 -6.32 34.16 -17.99
CA GLY A 260 -6.72 33.32 -19.13
C GLY A 260 -6.03 31.95 -19.22
N LEU A 261 -5.10 31.62 -18.31
CA LEU A 261 -4.53 30.29 -18.19
C LEU A 261 -5.28 29.50 -17.11
N PRO A 262 -5.96 28.38 -17.40
CA PRO A 262 -6.74 27.66 -16.39
C PRO A 262 -5.90 26.82 -15.42
N THR A 263 -4.72 26.37 -15.86
CA THR A 263 -3.75 25.60 -15.06
C THR A 263 -2.33 26.06 -15.41
N PRO A 264 -1.94 27.28 -15.00
CA PRO A 264 -0.64 27.84 -15.39
C PRO A 264 0.50 27.05 -14.75
N SER A 265 1.50 26.76 -15.58
CA SER A 265 2.80 26.24 -15.19
C SER A 265 3.83 27.29 -15.60
N PHE A 266 4.58 27.85 -14.65
CA PHE A 266 5.47 28.97 -14.88
C PHE A 266 6.70 28.94 -13.97
N PHE A 267 7.79 29.55 -14.42
CA PHE A 267 9.01 29.66 -13.64
C PHE A 267 9.03 30.95 -12.81
N VAL A 268 9.40 30.84 -11.53
CA VAL A 268 9.65 31.96 -10.63
C VAL A 268 11.16 32.12 -10.48
N ASP A 269 11.66 33.33 -10.77
CA ASP A 269 13.05 33.70 -10.52
C ASP A 269 13.13 34.96 -9.65
N GLY A 270 13.48 34.78 -8.38
CA GLY A 270 13.71 35.85 -7.41
C GLY A 270 15.16 36.35 -7.37
N VAL A 271 16.03 35.94 -8.30
CA VAL A 271 17.43 36.40 -8.36
C VAL A 271 17.45 37.91 -8.61
N ASN A 272 17.99 38.65 -7.64
CA ASN A 272 18.02 40.12 -7.62
C ASN A 272 16.65 40.82 -7.48
N ALA A 273 15.60 40.09 -7.11
CA ALA A 273 14.34 40.72 -6.73
C ALA A 273 14.58 41.58 -5.48
N THR A 274 13.92 42.71 -5.42
CA THR A 274 13.86 43.55 -4.24
C THR A 274 12.93 42.94 -3.19
N THR A 275 13.02 43.45 -1.97
CA THR A 275 12.06 43.12 -0.91
C THR A 275 11.14 44.32 -0.77
N ASP A 276 10.02 44.32 -1.48
CA ASP A 276 9.21 45.53 -1.67
C ASP A 276 7.75 45.42 -1.18
N GLY A 277 7.25 44.20 -0.98
CA GLY A 277 5.95 43.98 -0.38
C GLY A 277 5.86 44.25 1.12
N PRO A 278 4.64 44.42 1.64
CA PRO A 278 4.43 44.58 3.08
C PRO A 278 4.74 43.28 3.81
N SER A 279 5.00 43.35 5.11
CA SER A 279 5.04 42.15 5.95
C SER A 279 3.68 41.46 5.97
N LEU A 280 3.68 40.14 6.12
CA LEU A 280 2.45 39.35 6.13
C LEU A 280 1.55 39.72 7.33
N ALA A 281 0.26 39.43 7.20
CA ALA A 281 -0.70 39.66 8.27
C ALA A 281 -0.40 38.79 9.51
N PRO A 282 -0.89 39.17 10.71
CA PRO A 282 -0.68 38.40 11.94
C PRO A 282 -1.17 36.94 11.87
N ASP A 283 -2.15 36.64 11.02
CA ASP A 283 -2.66 35.28 10.83
C ASP A 283 -1.68 34.38 10.03
N CYS A 284 -0.59 34.97 9.52
CA CYS A 284 0.54 34.34 8.82
C CYS A 284 1.86 34.43 9.61
N ASP A 285 1.79 34.78 10.90
CA ASP A 285 2.93 34.93 11.82
C ASP A 285 3.49 33.52 12.19
N PRO A 286 4.77 33.21 11.89
CA PRO A 286 5.41 31.94 12.26
C PRO A 286 5.63 31.77 13.77
N GLY A 287 5.32 32.79 14.56
CA GLY A 287 5.38 32.81 16.01
C GLY A 287 6.27 33.94 16.56
N PRO A 288 6.25 34.15 17.89
CA PRO A 288 6.87 35.32 18.50
C PRO A 288 8.38 35.44 18.20
N GLY A 289 8.75 36.47 17.44
CA GLY A 289 10.15 36.78 17.10
C GLY A 289 10.64 36.21 15.77
N ALA A 290 9.78 35.52 15.02
CA ALA A 290 10.01 35.23 13.61
C ALA A 290 9.82 36.49 12.75
N ASP A 291 10.44 36.50 11.58
CA ASP A 291 10.33 37.57 10.62
C ASP A 291 9.15 37.31 9.68
N ASP A 292 8.20 38.23 9.60
CA ASP A 292 6.97 38.08 8.80
C ASP A 292 7.14 38.56 7.35
N GLN A 293 8.36 38.88 6.95
CA GLN A 293 8.67 39.34 5.61
C GLN A 293 8.86 38.18 4.62
N ILE A 294 8.41 38.39 3.38
CA ILE A 294 8.84 37.60 2.22
C ILE A 294 9.97 38.38 1.55
N TYR A 295 11.15 37.78 1.43
CA TYR A 295 12.35 38.39 0.88
C TYR A 295 12.54 38.04 -0.59
N ASN A 296 13.04 39.02 -1.35
CA ASN A 296 13.32 38.92 -2.78
C ASN A 296 12.09 38.40 -3.52
N ASP A 297 11.01 39.17 -3.43
CA ASP A 297 9.67 38.74 -3.79
C ASP A 297 9.31 39.00 -5.25
N VAL A 298 8.56 38.06 -5.82
CA VAL A 298 8.03 38.13 -7.18
C VAL A 298 6.51 38.00 -7.14
N TRP A 299 5.85 38.83 -7.94
CA TRP A 299 4.42 39.07 -7.93
C TRP A 299 3.74 38.59 -9.22
N PHE A 300 2.61 37.92 -9.08
CA PHE A 300 1.80 37.42 -10.18
C PHE A 300 0.32 37.76 -9.96
N THR A 301 -0.46 37.86 -11.04
CA THR A 301 -1.93 37.93 -10.98
C THR A 301 -2.55 36.75 -11.70
N TYR A 302 -3.57 36.16 -11.08
CA TYR A 302 -4.26 34.98 -11.60
C TYR A 302 -5.77 35.19 -11.56
N GLU A 303 -6.45 34.98 -12.69
CA GLU A 303 -7.92 34.96 -12.74
C GLU A 303 -8.41 33.53 -12.55
N VAL A 304 -9.22 33.35 -11.51
CA VAL A 304 -9.69 32.04 -11.06
C VAL A 304 -10.74 31.52 -12.06
N PRO A 305 -10.49 30.39 -12.75
CA PRO A 305 -11.36 29.92 -13.83
C PRO A 305 -12.69 29.34 -13.32
N ALA A 306 -12.69 28.73 -12.13
CA ALA A 306 -13.87 28.11 -11.51
C ALA A 306 -13.89 28.31 -9.99
N THR A 307 -15.06 28.34 -9.37
CA THR A 307 -15.17 28.39 -7.91
C THR A 307 -14.68 27.07 -7.31
N GLY A 308 -13.71 27.13 -6.40
CA GLY A 308 -13.14 25.93 -5.77
C GLY A 308 -11.86 26.21 -4.98
N SER A 309 -11.22 25.13 -4.55
CA SER A 309 -9.87 25.14 -3.99
C SER A 309 -8.83 24.92 -5.10
N TYR A 310 -7.66 25.49 -4.91
CA TYR A 310 -6.52 25.40 -5.82
C TYR A 310 -5.26 25.10 -5.01
N LEU A 311 -4.41 24.26 -5.59
CA LEU A 311 -3.08 23.98 -5.07
C LEU A 311 -2.04 24.69 -5.92
N ILE A 312 -1.12 25.37 -5.25
CA ILE A 312 0.10 25.92 -5.81
C ILE A 312 1.22 24.93 -5.44
N ASN A 313 1.83 24.28 -6.42
CA ASN A 313 2.97 23.38 -6.24
C ASN A 313 4.26 24.09 -6.67
N VAL A 314 5.35 23.91 -5.93
CA VAL A 314 6.65 24.56 -6.19
C VAL A 314 7.76 23.49 -6.26
N LEU A 315 8.40 23.33 -7.43
CA LEU A 315 9.39 22.27 -7.75
C LEU A 315 10.57 22.82 -8.58
N PRO A 316 11.81 22.30 -8.51
CA PRO A 316 12.48 21.67 -7.37
C PRO A 316 13.08 22.72 -6.42
N LEU A 317 13.25 22.39 -5.13
CA LEU A 317 13.65 23.37 -4.11
C LEU A 317 15.12 23.25 -3.69
N LEU A 318 15.96 24.17 -4.16
CA LEU A 318 17.27 24.43 -3.54
C LEU A 318 17.16 25.25 -2.24
N VAL A 319 16.05 25.98 -2.06
CA VAL A 319 15.75 26.85 -0.91
C VAL A 319 14.26 26.75 -0.56
N ALA A 320 13.91 26.73 0.73
CA ALA A 320 12.53 26.73 1.18
C ALA A 320 11.84 28.07 0.83
N PRO A 321 10.77 28.07 0.01
CA PRO A 321 10.12 29.29 -0.39
C PRO A 321 9.05 29.68 0.64
N ARG A 322 8.72 30.96 0.63
CA ARG A 322 7.58 31.53 1.36
C ARG A 322 6.69 32.26 0.37
N PHE A 323 5.38 32.09 0.50
CA PHE A 323 4.43 32.67 -0.43
C PHE A 323 3.13 33.09 0.24
N ALA A 324 2.40 33.99 -0.42
CA ALA A 324 1.11 34.47 0.02
C ALA A 324 0.18 34.72 -1.18
N VAL A 325 -1.12 34.51 -0.94
CA VAL A 325 -2.22 34.74 -1.88
C VAL A 325 -3.11 35.84 -1.34
N TYR A 326 -3.20 36.95 -2.06
CA TYR A 326 -4.07 38.07 -1.74
C TYR A 326 -5.36 37.99 -2.56
N SER A 327 -6.50 38.15 -1.91
CA SER A 327 -7.85 38.13 -2.51
C SER A 327 -8.20 39.40 -3.30
N THR A 328 -7.19 40.11 -3.81
CA THR A 328 -7.31 41.35 -4.57
C THR A 328 -6.24 41.43 -5.63
N SER A 329 -6.50 42.20 -6.69
CA SER A 329 -5.52 42.60 -7.72
C SER A 329 -5.03 44.04 -7.55
N SER A 330 -5.44 44.73 -6.48
CA SER A 330 -5.10 46.13 -6.24
C SER A 330 -3.73 46.26 -5.57
N CYS A 331 -2.83 47.05 -6.17
CA CYS A 331 -1.56 47.40 -5.55
C CYS A 331 -1.48 48.87 -5.11
N PRO A 332 -0.81 49.18 -3.98
CA PRO A 332 -0.17 48.23 -3.05
C PRO A 332 -1.19 47.34 -2.34
N VAL A 333 -0.86 46.06 -2.13
CA VAL A 333 -1.74 45.10 -1.46
C VAL A 333 -1.92 45.45 0.01
N ASP A 334 -3.14 45.29 0.52
CA ASP A 334 -3.46 45.40 1.94
C ASP A 334 -3.17 44.05 2.62
N PRO A 335 -2.29 43.97 3.63
CA PRO A 335 -1.99 42.71 4.31
C PRO A 335 -3.23 41.98 4.84
N SER A 336 -4.29 42.70 5.22
CA SER A 336 -5.53 42.09 5.70
C SER A 336 -6.31 41.32 4.62
N THR A 337 -5.90 41.41 3.35
CA THR A 337 -6.50 40.69 2.21
C THR A 337 -5.82 39.37 1.89
N VAL A 338 -4.76 39.00 2.65
CA VAL A 338 -4.14 37.67 2.55
C VAL A 338 -5.20 36.62 2.86
N SER A 339 -5.51 35.81 1.85
CA SER A 339 -6.46 34.72 1.93
C SER A 339 -5.79 33.41 2.35
N SER A 340 -4.52 33.23 1.99
CA SER A 340 -3.72 32.04 2.31
C SER A 340 -2.23 32.40 2.25
N CYS A 341 -1.43 31.75 3.07
CA CYS A 341 0.02 31.96 3.16
C CYS A 341 0.68 30.69 3.69
N GLY A 342 1.95 30.49 3.36
CA GLY A 342 2.66 29.29 3.81
C GLY A 342 4.14 29.31 3.49
N GLU A 343 4.80 28.26 3.96
CA GLU A 343 6.21 27.94 3.73
C GLU A 343 6.27 26.51 3.19
N GLY A 344 7.25 26.20 2.33
CA GLY A 344 7.45 24.85 1.80
C GLY A 344 7.07 24.73 0.32
N ASN A 345 6.76 23.53 -0.16
CA ASN A 345 6.57 23.25 -1.59
C ASN A 345 5.11 23.34 -2.06
N GLN A 346 4.16 23.64 -1.18
CA GLN A 346 2.75 23.63 -1.52
C GLN A 346 1.91 24.66 -0.73
N LEU A 347 0.91 25.26 -1.38
CA LEU A 347 -0.13 26.06 -0.73
C LEU A 347 -1.50 25.77 -1.32
N SER A 348 -2.50 25.59 -0.47
CA SER A 348 -3.91 25.61 -0.87
C SER A 348 -4.51 27.01 -0.69
N PHE A 349 -5.33 27.45 -1.63
CA PHE A 349 -6.22 28.60 -1.47
C PHE A 349 -7.59 28.34 -2.10
N SER A 350 -8.62 29.04 -1.66
CA SER A 350 -9.97 28.94 -2.24
C SER A 350 -10.43 30.29 -2.78
N ALA A 351 -11.07 30.29 -3.94
CA ALA A 351 -11.57 31.50 -4.59
C ALA A 351 -12.79 31.22 -5.47
N SER A 352 -13.52 32.26 -5.87
CA SER A 352 -14.68 32.16 -6.76
C SER A 352 -14.30 32.36 -8.22
N ALA A 353 -15.07 31.78 -9.14
CA ALA A 353 -14.88 31.99 -10.58
C ALA A 353 -14.89 33.49 -10.93
N GLY A 354 -13.87 33.94 -11.65
CA GLY A 354 -13.66 35.34 -12.06
C GLY A 354 -12.99 36.22 -10.99
N ASP A 355 -12.68 35.71 -9.81
CA ASP A 355 -11.85 36.44 -8.85
C ASP A 355 -10.43 36.59 -9.42
N ILE A 356 -9.84 37.78 -9.26
CA ILE A 356 -8.43 38.00 -9.59
C ILE A 356 -7.65 38.04 -8.27
N VAL A 357 -6.79 37.06 -8.07
CA VAL A 357 -5.89 36.96 -6.91
C VAL A 357 -4.49 37.45 -7.29
N THR A 358 -3.79 38.04 -6.32
CA THR A 358 -2.37 38.37 -6.44
C THR A 358 -1.56 37.34 -5.67
N LEU A 359 -0.59 36.72 -6.32
CA LEU A 359 0.33 35.75 -5.74
C LEU A 359 1.67 36.43 -5.49
N ARG A 360 2.30 36.11 -4.38
CA ARG A 360 3.61 36.63 -3.99
C ARG A 360 4.50 35.47 -3.56
N PHE A 361 5.68 35.35 -4.17
CA PHE A 361 6.65 34.28 -3.89
C PHE A 361 8.00 34.87 -3.53
N GLY A 362 8.70 34.28 -2.57
CA GLY A 362 10.07 34.67 -2.22
C GLY A 362 10.67 33.71 -1.21
N THR A 363 11.52 34.22 -0.32
CA THR A 363 12.22 33.40 0.67
C THR A 363 12.05 33.92 2.11
N LEU A 364 12.46 33.09 3.07
CA LEU A 364 12.44 33.37 4.49
C LEU A 364 13.59 34.26 4.97
N ALA A 365 14.66 34.38 4.18
CA ALA A 365 15.92 34.97 4.63
C ALA A 365 16.44 36.04 3.67
N PRO A 366 16.87 37.21 4.19
CA PRO A 366 17.52 38.23 3.36
C PRO A 366 18.71 37.67 2.59
N GLY A 367 18.83 38.01 1.32
CA GLY A 367 19.94 37.59 0.47
C GLY A 367 19.84 36.17 -0.09
N SER A 368 18.75 35.45 0.21
CA SER A 368 18.38 34.19 -0.46
C SER A 368 17.34 34.48 -1.53
N PHE A 369 17.30 33.70 -2.60
CA PHE A 369 16.33 33.88 -3.68
C PHE A 369 15.65 32.56 -4.00
N ILE A 370 14.43 32.64 -4.53
CA ILE A 370 13.68 31.50 -5.05
C ILE A 370 13.99 31.33 -6.54
N GLN A 371 14.23 30.10 -6.98
CA GLN A 371 14.23 29.71 -8.39
C GLN A 371 13.49 28.39 -8.46
N ALA A 372 12.27 28.39 -9.00
CA ALA A 372 11.40 27.22 -8.98
C ALA A 372 10.35 27.26 -10.09
N GLN A 373 10.02 26.10 -10.61
CA GLN A 373 8.79 25.86 -11.35
C GLN A 373 7.60 25.91 -10.39
N VAL A 374 6.55 26.62 -10.79
CA VAL A 374 5.30 26.73 -10.05
C VAL A 374 4.14 26.29 -10.92
N ASP A 375 3.33 25.40 -10.38
CA ASP A 375 2.10 24.91 -11.01
C ASP A 375 0.90 25.30 -10.17
N ILE A 376 -0.12 25.90 -10.79
CA ILE A 376 -1.41 26.12 -10.15
C ILE A 376 -2.40 25.14 -10.76
N VAL A 377 -2.91 24.25 -9.92
CA VAL A 377 -3.90 23.24 -10.30
C VAL A 377 -5.15 23.38 -9.47
N ALA A 378 -6.30 23.04 -10.04
CA ALA A 378 -7.51 22.88 -9.26
C ALA A 378 -7.29 21.75 -8.25
N ASP A 379 -7.54 22.03 -6.98
CA ASP A 379 -7.49 21.02 -5.93
C ASP A 379 -8.80 20.24 -5.99
N VAL A 380 -8.76 19.04 -6.56
CA VAL A 380 -9.91 18.15 -6.60
C VAL A 380 -9.90 17.35 -5.30
N PRO A 381 -10.85 17.57 -4.37
CA PRO A 381 -10.86 16.83 -3.12
C PRO A 381 -10.92 15.33 -3.40
N ALA A 382 -10.09 14.54 -2.73
CA ALA A 382 -10.18 13.09 -2.82
C ALA A 382 -11.51 12.60 -2.24
N VAL A 383 -11.99 11.45 -2.73
CA VAL A 383 -13.04 10.71 -2.01
C VAL A 383 -12.50 10.31 -0.62
N THR A 384 -13.35 9.90 0.31
CA THR A 384 -12.87 9.49 1.64
C THR A 384 -13.52 8.19 2.07
N GLY A 385 -12.89 7.47 3.01
CA GLY A 385 -13.44 6.23 3.55
C GLY A 385 -13.65 5.16 2.48
N VAL A 386 -12.67 5.00 1.58
CA VAL A 386 -12.67 3.91 0.60
C VAL A 386 -12.52 2.59 1.36
N SER A 387 -13.46 1.66 1.17
CA SER A 387 -13.48 0.36 1.83
C SER A 387 -13.83 -0.75 0.84
N CYS A 388 -13.13 -1.88 0.93
CA CYS A 388 -13.33 -3.07 0.13
C CYS A 388 -14.02 -4.15 0.99
N ASP A 389 -15.00 -4.87 0.42
CA ASP A 389 -15.69 -5.98 1.06
C ASP A 389 -15.91 -7.10 0.03
N ASP A 390 -15.26 -8.25 0.21
CA ASP A 390 -15.32 -9.41 -0.68
C ASP A 390 -16.27 -10.53 -0.19
N ASP A 391 -16.88 -10.36 0.98
CA ASP A 391 -17.76 -11.36 1.62
C ASP A 391 -19.20 -11.32 1.11
N LEU A 392 -19.59 -10.25 0.42
CA LEU A 392 -20.98 -10.05 0.01
C LEU A 392 -21.40 -10.99 -1.13
N VAL A 393 -20.53 -11.21 -2.10
CA VAL A 393 -20.83 -11.99 -3.31
C VAL A 393 -19.57 -12.70 -3.83
N PRO A 394 -19.57 -14.05 -3.91
CA PRO A 394 -18.44 -14.79 -4.47
C PRO A 394 -18.08 -14.34 -5.89
N GLY A 395 -16.82 -13.98 -6.12
CA GLY A 395 -16.34 -13.49 -7.42
C GLY A 395 -16.39 -11.97 -7.58
N GLN A 396 -16.78 -11.22 -6.55
CA GLN A 396 -16.83 -9.76 -6.57
C GLN A 396 -16.29 -9.14 -5.29
N VAL A 397 -15.74 -7.93 -5.42
CA VAL A 397 -15.40 -7.05 -4.30
C VAL A 397 -16.31 -5.83 -4.40
N GLU A 398 -17.12 -5.58 -3.38
CA GLU A 398 -17.89 -4.36 -3.24
C GLU A 398 -16.98 -3.27 -2.68
N VAL A 399 -16.77 -2.20 -3.44
CA VAL A 399 -16.00 -1.05 -3.00
C VAL A 399 -16.94 0.10 -2.71
N ASN A 400 -16.81 0.71 -1.54
CA ASN A 400 -17.63 1.82 -1.07
C ASN A 400 -16.75 3.02 -0.74
N TRP A 401 -17.28 4.24 -0.91
CA TRP A 401 -16.59 5.48 -0.56
C TRP A 401 -17.57 6.60 -0.23
N LEU A 402 -17.04 7.67 0.35
CA LEU A 402 -17.76 8.89 0.70
C LEU A 402 -17.29 10.05 -0.17
N ILE A 403 -18.26 10.83 -0.66
CA ILE A 403 -18.00 12.12 -1.31
C ILE A 403 -17.89 13.18 -0.20
N PRO A 404 -16.76 13.91 -0.07
CA PRO A 404 -16.60 14.95 0.92
C PRO A 404 -17.66 16.03 0.80
N GLY A 405 -18.09 16.58 1.95
CA GLY A 405 -19.11 17.62 1.99
C GLY A 405 -18.69 18.86 1.19
N GLY A 406 -19.39 19.13 0.09
CA GLY A 406 -19.13 20.27 -0.80
C GLY A 406 -18.35 19.93 -2.08
N ALA A 407 -17.85 18.70 -2.23
CA ALA A 407 -17.28 18.23 -3.48
C ALA A 407 -18.40 17.92 -4.51
N SER A 408 -18.14 18.20 -5.78
CA SER A 408 -18.99 17.85 -6.90
C SER A 408 -18.11 17.37 -8.04
N TYR A 409 -18.14 16.07 -8.32
CA TYR A 409 -17.36 15.47 -9.40
C TYR A 409 -18.19 15.43 -10.69
N ASP A 410 -17.51 15.54 -11.84
CA ASP A 410 -18.09 15.21 -13.14
C ASP A 410 -18.16 13.69 -13.34
N ALA A 411 -17.16 12.98 -12.84
CA ALA A 411 -17.06 11.53 -12.85
C ALA A 411 -16.28 11.01 -11.64
N ILE A 412 -16.44 9.72 -11.36
CA ILE A 412 -15.60 8.99 -10.40
C ILE A 412 -14.90 7.87 -11.17
N GLU A 413 -13.60 7.74 -10.98
CA GLU A 413 -12.82 6.68 -11.61
C GLU A 413 -12.45 5.62 -10.57
N VAL A 414 -12.79 4.37 -10.87
CA VAL A 414 -12.37 3.19 -10.12
C VAL A 414 -11.22 2.56 -10.89
N ARG A 415 -10.13 2.26 -10.18
CA ARG A 415 -8.90 1.72 -10.74
C ARG A 415 -8.53 0.46 -9.99
N VAL A 416 -8.08 -0.57 -10.71
CA VAL A 416 -7.69 -1.85 -10.15
C VAL A 416 -6.25 -2.12 -10.58
N GLY A 417 -5.34 -2.30 -9.62
CA GLY A 417 -3.89 -2.42 -9.91
C GLY A 417 -3.34 -1.24 -10.71
N GLY A 418 -3.86 -0.03 -10.46
CA GLY A 418 -3.52 1.19 -11.19
C GLY A 418 -4.13 1.31 -12.59
N ALA A 419 -4.75 0.27 -13.15
CA ALA A 419 -5.47 0.38 -14.43
C ALA A 419 -6.87 0.95 -14.22
N LEU A 420 -7.36 1.80 -15.14
CA LEU A 420 -8.74 2.28 -15.10
C LEU A 420 -9.71 1.11 -15.36
N GLU A 421 -10.51 0.78 -14.36
CA GLU A 421 -11.54 -0.26 -14.43
C GLU A 421 -12.88 0.33 -14.88
N ALA A 422 -13.31 1.43 -14.25
CA ALA A 422 -14.58 2.06 -14.56
C ALA A 422 -14.55 3.58 -14.40
N THR A 423 -15.33 4.26 -15.25
CA THR A 423 -15.68 5.68 -15.09
C THR A 423 -17.18 5.76 -14.79
N LEU A 424 -17.50 6.23 -13.61
CA LEU A 424 -18.83 6.31 -13.02
C LEU A 424 -19.36 7.73 -13.02
N SER A 425 -20.65 7.89 -12.71
CA SER A 425 -21.21 9.22 -12.48
C SER A 425 -20.54 9.87 -11.27
N GLY A 426 -20.37 11.19 -11.29
CA GLY A 426 -19.78 11.94 -10.17
C GLY A 426 -20.56 11.87 -8.84
N THR A 427 -21.71 11.20 -8.83
CA THR A 427 -22.57 10.99 -7.66
C THR A 427 -22.57 9.56 -7.14
N GLU A 428 -21.89 8.62 -7.80
CA GLU A 428 -21.80 7.25 -7.31
C GLU A 428 -20.98 7.18 -6.00
N THR A 429 -21.32 6.23 -5.14
CA THR A 429 -20.63 6.00 -3.85
C THR A 429 -20.21 4.55 -3.66
N SER A 430 -20.44 3.70 -4.65
CA SER A 430 -20.03 2.30 -4.62
C SER A 430 -19.84 1.73 -6.02
N TYR A 431 -19.07 0.64 -6.12
CA TYR A 431 -18.87 -0.14 -7.33
C TYR A 431 -18.46 -1.57 -6.98
N SER A 432 -18.97 -2.54 -7.73
CA SER A 432 -18.60 -3.95 -7.55
C SER A 432 -17.56 -4.34 -8.60
N VAL A 433 -16.31 -4.56 -8.18
CA VAL A 433 -15.24 -5.08 -9.03
C VAL A 433 -15.42 -6.59 -9.16
N THR A 434 -15.38 -7.12 -10.38
CA THR A 434 -15.50 -8.57 -10.62
C THR A 434 -14.13 -9.16 -10.92
N TYR A 435 -13.77 -10.24 -10.22
CA TYR A 435 -12.54 -10.99 -10.47
C TYR A 435 -12.83 -12.36 -11.07
N ALA A 436 -11.82 -12.95 -11.71
CA ALA A 436 -11.98 -14.24 -12.37
C ALA A 436 -12.25 -15.35 -11.33
N PRO A 437 -13.14 -16.34 -11.63
CA PRO A 437 -13.34 -17.47 -10.73
C PRO A 437 -12.02 -18.21 -10.46
N GLY A 438 -11.65 -18.34 -9.19
CA GLY A 438 -10.39 -18.96 -8.76
C GLY A 438 -9.17 -18.03 -8.81
N PHE A 439 -9.36 -16.72 -8.97
CA PHE A 439 -8.34 -15.73 -8.68
C PHE A 439 -7.94 -15.85 -7.20
N THR A 440 -6.64 -15.92 -6.94
CA THR A 440 -6.04 -15.81 -5.61
C THR A 440 -4.99 -14.70 -5.65
N GLY A 441 -4.92 -13.86 -4.62
CA GLY A 441 -3.97 -12.76 -4.52
C GLY A 441 -4.61 -11.41 -4.19
N PHE A 442 -3.77 -10.37 -4.16
CA PHE A 442 -4.17 -9.03 -3.72
C PHE A 442 -4.84 -8.23 -4.83
N LEU A 443 -5.93 -7.55 -4.48
CA LEU A 443 -6.60 -6.59 -5.33
C LEU A 443 -6.51 -5.20 -4.71
N ASN A 444 -5.60 -4.37 -5.22
CA ASN A 444 -5.54 -2.96 -4.86
C ASN A 444 -6.56 -2.18 -5.70
N ILE A 445 -7.60 -1.65 -5.06
CA ILE A 445 -8.67 -0.90 -5.71
C ILE A 445 -8.64 0.54 -5.23
N CYS A 446 -8.38 1.44 -6.16
CA CYS A 446 -8.31 2.87 -5.91
C CYS A 446 -9.50 3.60 -6.52
N VAL A 447 -9.97 4.64 -5.82
CA VAL A 447 -11.06 5.49 -6.26
C VAL A 447 -10.60 6.94 -6.25
N ARG A 448 -10.92 7.69 -7.31
CA ARG A 448 -10.65 9.13 -7.40
C ARG A 448 -11.81 9.89 -8.00
N GLY A 449 -11.99 11.13 -7.55
CA GLY A 449 -12.93 12.07 -8.14
C GLY A 449 -12.33 12.81 -9.32
N VAL A 450 -13.13 13.10 -10.35
CA VAL A 450 -12.71 13.84 -11.56
C VAL A 450 -13.55 15.10 -11.73
N VAL A 451 -12.90 16.23 -11.98
CA VAL A 451 -13.54 17.52 -12.33
C VAL A 451 -12.84 18.08 -13.58
N GLY A 452 -13.56 18.14 -14.70
CA GLY A 452 -13.02 18.49 -16.00
C GLY A 452 -11.94 17.51 -16.46
N ALA A 453 -10.70 18.00 -16.59
CA ALA A 453 -9.52 17.21 -16.97
C ALA A 453 -8.61 16.87 -15.78
N GLN A 454 -9.00 17.26 -14.56
CA GLN A 454 -8.24 17.05 -13.34
C GLN A 454 -8.87 15.91 -12.53
N SER A 455 -8.01 15.15 -11.87
CA SER A 455 -8.41 14.07 -10.97
C SER A 455 -7.84 14.33 -9.57
N SER A 456 -8.58 13.93 -8.53
CA SER A 456 -8.04 13.88 -7.17
C SER A 456 -6.90 12.88 -7.09
N ILE A 457 -6.18 12.90 -5.96
CA ILE A 457 -5.37 11.74 -5.57
C ILE A 457 -6.24 10.49 -5.45
N ASP A 458 -5.61 9.33 -5.63
CA ASP A 458 -6.24 8.04 -5.41
C ASP A 458 -6.39 7.77 -3.92
N GLU A 459 -7.55 7.28 -3.53
CA GLU A 459 -7.80 6.70 -2.22
C GLU A 459 -8.12 5.23 -2.42
N CYS A 460 -7.38 4.36 -1.75
CA CYS A 460 -7.35 2.94 -2.08
C CYS A 460 -7.78 2.08 -0.90
N CYS A 461 -8.34 0.93 -1.22
CA CYS A 461 -8.43 -0.20 -0.32
C CYS A 461 -7.79 -1.42 -0.98
N SER A 462 -7.23 -2.29 -0.15
CA SER A 462 -6.71 -3.58 -0.56
C SER A 462 -7.65 -4.67 -0.06
N VAL A 463 -7.67 -5.80 -0.76
CA VAL A 463 -8.36 -7.01 -0.30
C VAL A 463 -7.59 -8.23 -0.80
N SER A 464 -7.41 -9.22 0.07
CA SER A 464 -6.79 -10.50 -0.29
C SER A 464 -7.88 -11.46 -0.75
N ILE A 465 -7.88 -11.80 -2.04
CA ILE A 465 -8.84 -12.77 -2.56
C ILE A 465 -8.24 -14.16 -2.42
N GLY A 466 -8.92 -15.05 -1.71
CA GLY A 466 -8.47 -16.42 -1.49
C GLY A 466 -7.42 -16.58 -0.38
N GLY A 467 -7.29 -15.59 0.49
CA GLY A 467 -6.61 -15.72 1.78
C GLY A 467 -7.29 -16.73 2.72
N PRO A 468 -6.65 -17.09 3.84
CA PRO A 468 -7.25 -17.94 4.86
C PRO A 468 -8.52 -17.30 5.47
N ASP A 469 -9.58 -18.08 5.71
CA ASP A 469 -10.86 -17.58 6.29
C ASP A 469 -10.70 -16.80 7.61
N ASN A 470 -9.56 -16.94 8.30
CA ASN A 470 -9.25 -16.28 9.55
C ASN A 470 -8.11 -15.26 9.43
N ASP A 471 -8.02 -14.59 8.29
CA ASP A 471 -7.07 -13.50 8.01
C ASP A 471 -7.27 -12.30 8.95
N ASP A 472 -8.52 -11.95 9.25
CA ASP A 472 -8.86 -10.84 10.15
C ASP A 472 -9.26 -11.30 11.56
N CYS A 473 -9.01 -10.46 12.57
CA CYS A 473 -9.43 -10.74 13.95
C CYS A 473 -10.96 -10.82 14.13
N VAL A 474 -11.75 -10.25 13.21
CA VAL A 474 -13.21 -10.38 13.24
C VAL A 474 -13.64 -11.82 12.96
N ASP A 475 -12.89 -12.51 12.08
CA ASP A 475 -13.16 -13.88 11.63
C ASP A 475 -12.25 -14.92 12.30
N ALA A 476 -11.63 -14.54 13.42
CA ALA A 476 -10.73 -15.39 14.18
C ALA A 476 -11.29 -16.80 14.42
N LEU A 477 -10.56 -17.82 13.95
CA LEU A 477 -10.99 -19.22 14.01
C LEU A 477 -11.03 -19.71 15.46
N SER A 478 -12.19 -20.21 15.89
CA SER A 478 -12.35 -20.72 17.26
C SER A 478 -11.58 -22.03 17.46
N VAL A 479 -10.72 -22.07 18.48
CA VAL A 479 -9.87 -23.23 18.83
C VAL A 479 -9.99 -23.60 20.31
N GLY A 480 -9.80 -24.89 20.59
CA GLY A 480 -9.61 -25.43 21.94
C GLY A 480 -8.17 -25.88 22.17
N LEU A 481 -7.93 -26.71 23.19
CA LEU A 481 -6.64 -27.39 23.35
C LEU A 481 -6.42 -28.37 22.19
N GLY A 482 -5.20 -28.47 21.68
CA GLY A 482 -4.86 -29.38 20.59
C GLY A 482 -3.86 -28.82 19.60
N THR A 483 -3.92 -29.34 18.37
CA THR A 483 -2.99 -29.01 17.30
C THR A 483 -3.78 -28.63 16.04
N PHE A 484 -3.49 -27.45 15.50
CA PHE A 484 -4.20 -26.83 14.39
C PHE A 484 -3.21 -26.50 13.27
N GLY A 485 -3.50 -26.92 12.05
CA GLY A 485 -2.73 -26.51 10.89
C GLY A 485 -3.14 -25.10 10.45
N PHE A 486 -2.20 -24.34 9.91
CA PHE A 486 -2.46 -23.01 9.37
C PHE A 486 -1.62 -22.73 8.13
N ASP A 487 -2.06 -21.76 7.34
CA ASP A 487 -1.37 -21.30 6.14
C ASP A 487 -1.45 -19.77 6.09
N THR A 488 -0.30 -19.10 6.18
CA THR A 488 -0.22 -17.64 6.09
C THR A 488 0.21 -17.13 4.72
N SER A 489 0.39 -18.02 3.73
CA SER A 489 0.97 -17.64 2.43
C SER A 489 0.15 -16.62 1.63
N LEU A 490 -1.16 -16.52 1.90
CA LEU A 490 -2.08 -15.58 1.27
C LEU A 490 -2.81 -14.68 2.29
N ALA A 491 -2.35 -14.67 3.55
CA ALA A 491 -2.84 -13.73 4.56
C ALA A 491 -2.44 -12.30 4.17
N SER A 492 -3.28 -11.33 4.52
CA SER A 492 -3.09 -9.95 4.12
C SER A 492 -1.84 -9.32 4.75
N LEU A 493 -1.28 -8.29 4.09
CA LEU A 493 -0.15 -7.51 4.59
C LEU A 493 -0.60 -6.24 5.33
N ASP A 494 -1.91 -6.05 5.45
CA ASP A 494 -2.54 -4.80 5.85
C ASP A 494 -2.31 -4.52 7.36
N ASP A 495 -2.00 -5.58 8.13
CA ASP A 495 -1.76 -5.59 9.56
C ASP A 495 -0.30 -5.95 9.94
N ILE A 496 0.70 -5.31 9.32
CA ILE A 496 2.07 -5.33 9.88
C ILE A 496 2.01 -4.77 11.31
N THR A 497 1.91 -5.68 12.27
CA THR A 497 1.56 -5.33 13.63
C THR A 497 2.85 -5.08 14.39
N LEU A 498 3.19 -3.79 14.51
CA LEU A 498 4.26 -3.35 15.39
C LEU A 498 3.81 -3.53 16.84
N LEU A 499 4.52 -4.38 17.58
CA LEU A 499 4.29 -4.65 19.00
C LEU A 499 5.38 -3.97 19.84
N PRO A 500 5.24 -2.66 20.15
CA PRO A 500 6.28 -1.88 20.83
C PRO A 500 6.60 -2.32 22.27
N THR A 501 5.72 -3.09 22.90
CA THR A 501 5.93 -3.68 24.23
C THR A 501 6.65 -5.03 24.20
N CYS A 502 6.81 -5.61 23.01
CA CYS A 502 7.47 -6.88 22.74
C CYS A 502 8.83 -6.60 22.09
N THR A 503 9.91 -7.24 22.55
CA THR A 503 11.25 -7.00 22.01
C THR A 503 11.71 -8.17 21.17
N GLY A 504 11.91 -7.93 19.88
CA GLY A 504 12.53 -8.82 18.92
C GLY A 504 14.05 -8.66 18.81
N PRO A 505 14.73 -9.46 17.94
CA PRO A 505 16.18 -9.40 17.74
C PRO A 505 16.72 -8.03 17.29
N ILE A 506 15.90 -7.21 16.63
CA ILE A 506 16.32 -5.92 16.05
C ILE A 506 15.49 -4.70 16.47
N GLY A 507 14.51 -4.87 17.38
CA GLY A 507 13.61 -3.78 17.77
C GLY A 507 12.30 -4.28 18.37
N PRO A 508 11.21 -3.50 18.28
CA PRO A 508 9.86 -4.01 18.51
C PRO A 508 9.58 -5.26 17.67
N LEU A 509 8.85 -6.22 18.24
CA LEU A 509 8.40 -7.40 17.50
C LEU A 509 7.43 -6.99 16.38
N LEU A 510 7.51 -7.69 15.25
CA LEU A 510 6.62 -7.52 14.09
C LEU A 510 5.97 -8.87 13.78
N VAL A 511 4.65 -8.88 13.58
CA VAL A 511 3.94 -10.02 13.02
C VAL A 511 3.57 -9.69 11.58
N PHE A 512 4.06 -10.50 10.63
CA PHE A 512 3.78 -10.35 9.19
C PHE A 512 2.79 -11.41 8.71
N GLN A 513 1.89 -11.09 7.78
CA GLN A 513 0.98 -12.08 7.14
C GLN A 513 0.38 -13.02 8.19
N ASP A 514 -0.52 -12.48 9.00
CA ASP A 514 -1.04 -13.12 10.18
C ASP A 514 -2.41 -13.76 9.97
N VAL A 515 -2.71 -14.73 10.81
CA VAL A 515 -4.03 -15.32 10.95
C VAL A 515 -4.43 -15.29 12.41
N TRP A 516 -5.73 -15.18 12.64
CA TRP A 516 -6.31 -14.99 13.96
C TRP A 516 -7.03 -16.23 14.46
N TYR A 517 -6.83 -16.53 15.73
CA TYR A 517 -7.54 -17.57 16.44
C TYR A 517 -8.22 -17.02 17.67
N ARG A 518 -9.36 -17.62 18.04
CA ARG A 518 -10.08 -17.31 19.26
C ARG A 518 -10.05 -18.51 20.19
N PHE A 519 -9.45 -18.36 21.36
CA PHE A 519 -9.39 -19.40 22.38
C PHE A 519 -10.32 -19.05 23.54
N THR A 520 -11.18 -19.97 23.96
CA THR A 520 -12.00 -19.84 25.18
C THR A 520 -11.45 -20.76 26.25
N ALA A 521 -11.01 -20.20 27.36
CA ALA A 521 -10.50 -21.01 28.47
C ALA A 521 -11.64 -21.72 29.18
N THR A 522 -11.54 -23.03 29.36
CA THR A 522 -12.53 -23.82 30.10
C THR A 522 -12.22 -23.90 31.59
N VAL A 523 -10.95 -23.73 31.98
CA VAL A 523 -10.48 -23.72 33.37
C VAL A 523 -9.48 -22.61 33.62
N ASP A 524 -9.29 -22.25 34.89
CA ASP A 524 -8.20 -21.39 35.33
C ASP A 524 -6.85 -22.13 35.20
N GLY A 525 -5.83 -21.48 34.66
CA GLY A 525 -4.50 -22.08 34.57
C GLY A 525 -3.56 -21.37 33.61
N ASP A 526 -2.45 -22.00 33.27
CA ASP A 526 -1.53 -21.50 32.24
C ASP A 526 -1.78 -22.24 30.92
N VAL A 527 -1.84 -21.50 29.83
CA VAL A 527 -1.97 -22.03 28.46
C VAL A 527 -0.78 -21.54 27.63
N THR A 528 -0.15 -22.49 26.94
CA THR A 528 0.95 -22.33 26.02
C THR A 528 0.44 -22.37 24.57
N PHE A 529 0.74 -21.33 23.81
CA PHE A 529 0.54 -21.26 22.37
C PHE A 529 1.91 -21.39 21.71
N SER A 530 2.08 -22.41 20.88
CA SER A 530 3.38 -22.81 20.34
C SER A 530 3.27 -23.05 18.84
N THR A 531 4.14 -22.43 18.06
CA THR A 531 4.26 -22.65 16.60
C THR A 531 5.46 -23.55 16.26
N CYS A 532 6.09 -24.12 17.29
CA CYS A 532 7.34 -24.84 17.18
C CYS A 532 7.23 -26.06 16.25
N GLY A 533 8.15 -26.14 15.30
CA GLY A 533 8.13 -27.17 14.24
C GLY A 533 7.43 -26.74 12.95
N SER A 534 6.93 -25.50 12.87
CA SER A 534 6.47 -24.88 11.61
C SER A 534 7.61 -24.71 10.61
N SER A 535 7.25 -24.54 9.33
CA SER A 535 8.21 -24.60 8.22
C SER A 535 8.95 -23.27 7.94
N PHE A 536 8.56 -22.19 8.61
CA PHE A 536 9.05 -20.82 8.40
C PHE A 536 9.25 -20.07 9.73
N ASN A 537 9.82 -18.86 9.69
CA ASN A 537 10.00 -18.05 10.90
C ASN A 537 8.64 -17.49 11.34
N THR A 538 8.19 -17.79 12.55
CA THR A 538 6.83 -17.44 13.02
C THR A 538 6.88 -16.51 14.23
N ALA A 539 5.93 -15.58 14.30
CA ALA A 539 5.65 -14.75 15.47
C ALA A 539 4.24 -15.03 16.01
N ILE A 540 4.07 -14.89 17.34
CA ILE A 540 2.79 -14.98 18.05
C ILE A 540 2.59 -13.74 18.91
N ALA A 541 1.36 -13.22 18.94
CA ALA A 541 0.90 -12.30 19.97
C ALA A 541 -0.47 -12.71 20.50
N VAL A 542 -0.68 -12.60 21.82
CA VAL A 542 -1.92 -13.00 22.48
C VAL A 542 -2.53 -11.83 23.21
N TYR A 543 -3.83 -11.61 23.03
CA TYR A 543 -4.61 -10.52 23.59
C TYR A 543 -5.80 -11.05 24.37
N GLN A 544 -6.29 -10.26 25.32
CA GLN A 544 -7.62 -10.48 25.86
C GLN A 544 -8.64 -10.15 24.76
N ASP A 545 -9.62 -11.04 24.52
CA ASP A 545 -10.74 -10.74 23.61
C ASP A 545 -11.80 -9.96 24.38
N ASP A 546 -11.75 -8.63 24.29
CA ASP A 546 -12.74 -7.70 24.86
C ASP A 546 -13.82 -7.27 23.85
N GLY A 547 -13.87 -7.95 22.69
CA GLY A 547 -14.77 -7.63 21.59
C GLY A 547 -14.33 -6.45 20.72
N ILE A 548 -13.09 -5.97 20.89
CA ILE A 548 -12.47 -4.95 20.03
C ILE A 548 -11.53 -5.64 19.03
N CYS A 549 -11.68 -5.28 17.75
CA CYS A 549 -10.84 -5.76 16.66
C CYS A 549 -10.59 -4.57 15.69
N PRO A 550 -9.33 -4.27 15.34
CA PRO A 550 -8.07 -4.84 15.87
C PRO A 550 -7.84 -4.60 17.38
N PRO A 551 -7.20 -5.53 18.10
CA PRO A 551 -6.90 -5.35 19.52
C PRO A 551 -5.80 -4.29 19.74
N ASP A 552 -5.71 -3.74 20.95
CA ASP A 552 -4.69 -2.73 21.29
C ASP A 552 -3.28 -3.32 21.26
N VAL A 553 -2.52 -2.99 20.20
CA VAL A 553 -1.14 -3.43 19.96
C VAL A 553 -0.15 -2.99 21.04
N PHE A 554 -0.52 -2.06 21.93
CA PHE A 554 0.29 -1.67 23.08
C PHE A 554 0.04 -2.53 24.32
N ALA A 555 -0.93 -3.46 24.28
CA ALA A 555 -1.31 -4.27 25.43
C ALA A 555 -1.46 -5.78 25.13
N PRO A 556 -0.53 -6.43 24.41
CA PRO A 556 -0.52 -7.90 24.35
C PRO A 556 -0.27 -8.49 25.74
N LEU A 557 -0.96 -9.58 26.06
CA LEU A 557 -0.74 -10.39 27.27
C LEU A 557 0.62 -11.09 27.21
N ALA A 558 0.98 -11.61 26.04
CA ALA A 558 2.29 -12.15 25.73
C ALA A 558 2.53 -12.15 24.21
N CYS A 559 3.79 -12.27 23.82
CA CYS A 559 4.24 -12.24 22.45
C CYS A 559 5.64 -12.86 22.35
N ASP A 560 5.95 -13.50 21.22
CA ASP A 560 7.25 -14.12 20.96
C ASP A 560 7.46 -14.36 19.46
N GLU A 561 8.71 -14.49 19.01
CA GLU A 561 9.06 -14.84 17.62
C GLU A 561 10.19 -15.89 17.48
N ASP A 562 10.93 -16.23 18.55
CA ASP A 562 12.15 -17.04 18.41
C ASP A 562 12.43 -18.04 19.56
N SER A 563 11.45 -18.33 20.44
CA SER A 563 11.70 -19.22 21.59
C SER A 563 12.05 -20.67 21.19
N CYS A 564 11.70 -21.09 19.97
CA CYS A 564 11.99 -22.40 19.40
C CYS A 564 12.99 -22.34 18.22
N VAL A 565 14.04 -21.53 18.35
CA VAL A 565 15.08 -21.24 17.33
C VAL A 565 14.62 -20.23 16.28
N LEU A 566 13.55 -20.54 15.54
CA LEU A 566 12.92 -19.65 14.55
C LEU A 566 11.39 -19.60 14.70
N GLN A 567 10.82 -20.30 15.68
CA GLN A 567 9.39 -20.32 15.90
C GLN A 567 9.04 -19.77 17.27
N ALA A 568 7.81 -19.29 17.40
CA ALA A 568 7.32 -18.62 18.57
C ALA A 568 6.67 -19.58 19.56
N GLU A 569 6.86 -19.31 20.84
CA GLU A 569 6.13 -19.94 21.93
C GLU A 569 5.86 -18.93 23.05
N VAL A 570 4.60 -18.83 23.46
CA VAL A 570 4.16 -17.98 24.56
C VAL A 570 3.33 -18.77 25.56
N THR A 571 3.42 -18.42 26.83
CA THR A 571 2.56 -18.97 27.88
C THR A 571 1.90 -17.83 28.63
N ILE A 572 0.57 -17.85 28.73
CA ILE A 572 -0.23 -16.87 29.45
C ILE A 572 -1.08 -17.54 30.54
N PRO A 573 -1.33 -16.85 31.67
CA PRO A 573 -2.39 -17.26 32.58
C PRO A 573 -3.75 -16.95 31.96
N VAL A 574 -4.67 -17.89 32.06
CA VAL A 574 -6.06 -17.79 31.59
C VAL A 574 -7.05 -18.00 32.73
N THR A 575 -8.24 -17.42 32.60
CA THR A 575 -9.36 -17.58 33.53
C THR A 575 -10.50 -18.33 32.84
N SER A 576 -11.12 -19.28 33.54
CA SER A 576 -12.29 -20.03 33.04
C SER A 576 -13.39 -19.08 32.56
N GLY A 577 -13.87 -19.32 31.33
CA GLY A 577 -14.92 -18.54 30.65
C GLY A 577 -14.41 -17.31 29.90
N ASP A 578 -13.17 -16.87 30.11
CA ASP A 578 -12.60 -15.75 29.36
C ASP A 578 -12.13 -16.19 27.96
N THR A 579 -12.21 -15.25 27.03
CA THR A 579 -11.80 -15.42 25.62
C THR A 579 -10.53 -14.64 25.31
N TYR A 580 -9.71 -15.19 24.42
CA TYR A 580 -8.40 -14.67 24.03
C TYR A 580 -8.26 -14.68 22.52
N LEU A 581 -7.73 -13.60 21.95
CA LEU A 581 -7.32 -13.53 20.55
C LEU A 581 -5.84 -13.92 20.43
N VAL A 582 -5.53 -14.78 19.49
CA VAL A 582 -4.18 -15.29 19.23
C VAL A 582 -3.84 -14.96 17.78
N GLN A 583 -2.95 -14.01 17.60
CA GLN A 583 -2.39 -13.61 16.33
C GLN A 583 -1.18 -14.50 16.02
N VAL A 584 -1.15 -15.11 14.84
CA VAL A 584 -0.07 -16.00 14.40
C VAL A 584 0.35 -15.61 13.00
N GLY A 585 1.61 -15.21 12.83
CA GLY A 585 2.15 -14.83 11.52
C GLY A 585 3.65 -15.13 11.42
N GLY A 586 4.33 -14.46 10.51
CA GLY A 586 5.77 -14.50 10.35
C GLY A 586 6.53 -13.57 11.28
N GLY A 587 7.69 -14.02 11.75
CA GLY A 587 8.68 -13.21 12.46
C GLY A 587 9.74 -12.65 11.52
N PHE A 588 10.43 -11.57 11.92
CA PHE A 588 11.44 -10.92 11.07
C PHE A 588 12.73 -11.75 10.93
N ASP A 589 13.23 -11.92 9.70
CA ASP A 589 14.47 -12.65 9.35
C ASP A 589 15.26 -11.90 8.26
N LEU A 590 16.58 -11.74 8.42
CA LEU A 590 17.49 -11.15 7.41
C LEU A 590 17.85 -12.10 6.23
N SER A 591 17.24 -13.29 6.17
CA SER A 591 17.65 -14.41 5.31
C SER A 591 16.56 -15.43 4.90
N GLY A 592 15.26 -15.23 5.19
CA GLY A 592 14.24 -16.28 5.01
C GLY A 592 12.76 -15.86 5.02
N SER A 593 11.90 -16.85 4.75
CA SER A 593 10.44 -16.73 4.47
C SER A 593 9.64 -16.25 5.68
N VAL A 594 8.86 -15.18 5.50
CA VAL A 594 7.99 -14.56 6.52
C VAL A 594 6.52 -15.02 6.44
N SER A 595 6.23 -16.05 5.65
CA SER A 595 4.93 -16.70 5.58
C SER A 595 5.04 -18.15 5.10
N GLY A 596 3.98 -18.94 5.31
CA GLY A 596 3.86 -20.31 4.81
C GLY A 596 3.00 -21.22 5.67
N LEU A 597 3.16 -22.53 5.45
CA LEU A 597 2.44 -23.57 6.19
C LEU A 597 3.05 -23.79 7.57
N GLY A 598 2.18 -23.82 8.58
CA GLY A 598 2.57 -23.98 9.97
C GLY A 598 1.61 -24.84 10.79
N THR A 599 1.94 -24.96 12.07
CA THR A 599 1.14 -25.68 13.05
C THR A 599 1.11 -24.89 14.34
N LEU A 600 -0.09 -24.56 14.81
CA LEU A 600 -0.34 -23.99 16.12
C LEU A 600 -0.70 -25.12 17.09
N VAL A 601 0.10 -25.27 18.13
CA VAL A 601 -0.18 -26.14 19.28
C VAL A 601 -0.68 -25.27 20.42
N VAL A 602 -1.86 -25.59 20.92
CA VAL A 602 -2.45 -24.98 22.12
C VAL A 602 -2.44 -26.04 23.22
N ASP A 603 -1.49 -25.92 24.14
CA ASP A 603 -1.31 -26.81 25.28
C ASP A 603 -1.58 -26.04 26.57
N GLY A 604 -2.03 -26.68 27.64
CA GLY A 604 -2.30 -25.95 28.87
C GLY A 604 -2.78 -26.81 30.00
N ALA A 605 -3.11 -26.16 31.11
CA ALA A 605 -3.87 -26.78 32.18
C ALA A 605 -5.25 -27.20 31.61
N SER A 606 -5.32 -28.40 31.07
CA SER A 606 -6.57 -29.14 31.02
C SER A 606 -7.09 -29.20 32.45
N ALA A 607 -8.42 -29.07 32.64
CA ALA A 607 -9.05 -29.69 33.81
C ALA A 607 -8.38 -31.06 33.95
N THR A 608 -7.74 -31.34 35.08
CA THR A 608 -7.18 -32.68 35.31
C THR A 608 -8.26 -33.64 34.90
N ALA A 609 -8.08 -34.38 33.80
CA ALA A 609 -9.20 -35.06 33.15
C ALA A 609 -9.95 -35.83 34.23
N GLU A 610 -11.15 -35.35 34.57
CA GLU A 610 -11.78 -35.75 35.82
C GLU A 610 -12.01 -37.25 35.70
N ILE A 611 -11.35 -38.00 36.58
CA ILE A 611 -11.31 -39.45 36.45
C ILE A 611 -12.60 -39.94 37.09
N PHE A 612 -13.47 -40.56 36.31
CA PHE A 612 -14.72 -41.10 36.82
C PHE A 612 -14.98 -42.51 36.30
N GLN A 613 -16.03 -43.13 36.83
CA GLN A 613 -16.55 -44.39 36.33
C GLN A 613 -17.96 -44.16 35.79
N ARG A 614 -18.13 -44.32 34.46
CA ARG A 614 -19.42 -44.11 33.81
C ARG A 614 -20.47 -45.07 34.39
N GLY A 615 -21.64 -44.53 34.75
CA GLY A 615 -22.75 -45.25 35.35
C GLY A 615 -22.76 -45.29 36.89
N ASP A 616 -21.77 -44.72 37.58
CA ASP A 616 -21.75 -44.56 39.04
C ASP A 616 -22.29 -43.17 39.40
N SER A 617 -23.59 -42.97 39.19
CA SER A 617 -24.22 -41.65 39.33
C SER A 617 -24.25 -41.12 40.76
N ASN A 618 -24.14 -42.00 41.76
CA ASN A 618 -24.14 -41.61 43.18
C ASN A 618 -22.73 -41.53 43.81
N ALA A 619 -21.69 -41.81 43.02
CA ALA A 619 -20.28 -41.77 43.39
C ALA A 619 -19.94 -42.63 44.61
N ASP A 620 -20.48 -43.86 44.69
CA ASP A 620 -20.18 -44.82 45.77
C ASP A 620 -19.15 -45.89 45.39
N GLY A 621 -18.67 -45.86 44.13
CA GLY A 621 -17.67 -46.76 43.56
C GLY A 621 -18.25 -48.03 42.95
N MET A 622 -19.57 -48.15 42.82
CA MET A 622 -20.22 -49.35 42.28
C MET A 622 -21.37 -49.02 41.32
N ASN A 623 -21.21 -49.35 40.03
CA ASN A 623 -22.33 -49.32 39.07
C ASN A 623 -23.39 -50.37 39.43
N ASP A 624 -24.45 -49.97 40.14
CA ASP A 624 -25.56 -50.82 40.53
C ASP A 624 -26.93 -50.12 40.47
N ILE A 625 -27.95 -50.72 41.08
CA ILE A 625 -29.32 -50.18 41.02
C ILE A 625 -29.47 -48.89 41.83
N SER A 626 -28.58 -48.62 42.78
CA SER A 626 -28.59 -47.43 43.60
C SER A 626 -28.27 -46.16 42.79
N ASP A 627 -27.45 -46.26 41.75
CA ASP A 627 -27.18 -45.17 40.79
C ASP A 627 -28.42 -44.78 40.01
N VAL A 628 -29.15 -45.77 39.51
CA VAL A 628 -30.42 -45.55 38.80
C VAL A 628 -31.42 -44.85 39.72
N VAL A 629 -31.52 -45.28 40.98
CA VAL A 629 -32.45 -44.69 41.95
C VAL A 629 -32.02 -43.26 42.28
N PHE A 630 -30.72 -43.02 42.43
CA PHE A 630 -30.17 -41.69 42.69
C PHE A 630 -30.43 -40.74 41.52
N LEU A 631 -30.12 -41.15 40.29
CA LEU A 631 -30.32 -40.35 39.08
C LEU A 631 -31.81 -40.05 38.81
N LEU A 632 -32.70 -41.05 38.95
CA LEU A 632 -34.14 -40.77 38.85
C LEU A 632 -34.63 -39.87 39.98
N GLY A 633 -34.00 -39.96 41.16
CA GLY A 633 -34.23 -39.04 42.27
C GLY A 633 -33.88 -37.60 41.88
N SER A 634 -32.65 -37.37 41.42
CA SER A 634 -32.14 -36.05 41.01
C SER A 634 -32.96 -35.42 39.89
N LEU A 635 -33.42 -36.22 38.92
CA LEU A 635 -34.21 -35.74 37.78
C LEU A 635 -35.67 -35.39 38.13
N PHE A 636 -36.31 -36.12 39.04
CA PHE A 636 -37.77 -36.05 39.23
C PHE A 636 -38.24 -35.60 40.62
N ILE A 637 -37.35 -35.53 41.62
CA ILE A 637 -37.70 -35.14 42.99
C ILE A 637 -37.12 -33.76 43.29
N ALA A 638 -37.98 -32.74 43.33
CA ALA A 638 -37.54 -31.38 43.66
C ALA A 638 -36.86 -31.33 45.05
N GLY A 639 -35.60 -30.87 45.08
CA GLY A 639 -34.79 -30.72 46.29
C GLY A 639 -33.97 -31.94 46.70
N SER A 640 -33.88 -32.98 45.87
CA SER A 640 -32.83 -34.02 46.00
C SER A 640 -31.47 -33.49 45.56
N ASP A 641 -30.42 -34.15 46.04
CA ASP A 641 -29.04 -33.85 45.63
C ASP A 641 -28.85 -34.18 44.14
N ALA A 642 -28.02 -33.36 43.47
CA ALA A 642 -27.60 -33.61 42.10
C ALA A 642 -26.33 -34.51 42.08
N PRO A 643 -26.06 -35.24 40.99
CA PRO A 643 -24.79 -35.94 40.83
C PRO A 643 -23.62 -34.98 40.98
N SER A 644 -22.59 -35.38 41.72
CA SER A 644 -21.34 -34.62 41.83
C SER A 644 -20.50 -34.71 40.55
N CYS A 645 -20.74 -35.74 39.75
CA CYS A 645 -20.11 -35.97 38.46
C CYS A 645 -21.20 -36.22 37.42
N LEU A 646 -21.37 -35.28 36.50
CA LEU A 646 -22.42 -35.34 35.48
C LEU A 646 -22.05 -36.35 34.39
N ASP A 647 -20.77 -36.50 34.05
CA ASP A 647 -20.31 -37.52 33.09
C ASP A 647 -20.49 -38.95 33.62
N ALA A 648 -20.36 -39.16 34.93
CA ALA A 648 -20.71 -40.45 35.53
C ALA A 648 -22.22 -40.75 35.47
N ALA A 649 -23.04 -39.71 35.46
CA ALA A 649 -24.49 -39.81 35.42
C ALA A 649 -25.05 -39.94 34.00
N ASP A 650 -24.38 -39.37 32.99
CA ASP A 650 -24.62 -39.61 31.57
C ASP A 650 -24.12 -41.03 31.20
N SER A 651 -25.02 -41.98 31.35
CA SER A 651 -24.72 -43.41 31.22
C SER A 651 -24.70 -43.87 29.76
N ASN A 652 -25.35 -43.12 28.86
CA ASN A 652 -25.42 -43.44 27.44
C ASN A 652 -24.42 -42.63 26.58
N ASP A 653 -23.75 -41.64 27.18
CA ASP A 653 -22.69 -40.80 26.60
C ASP A 653 -23.20 -40.01 25.39
N ASP A 654 -24.39 -39.41 25.52
CA ASP A 654 -25.01 -38.58 24.48
C ASP A 654 -24.95 -37.06 24.74
N GLY A 655 -24.31 -36.66 25.85
CA GLY A 655 -24.10 -35.28 26.27
C GLY A 655 -25.34 -34.64 26.88
N ILE A 656 -26.38 -35.43 27.22
CA ILE A 656 -27.64 -34.95 27.78
C ILE A 656 -28.05 -35.80 28.97
N LEU A 657 -27.98 -35.21 30.17
CA LEU A 657 -28.45 -35.88 31.38
C LEU A 657 -30.00 -35.93 31.47
N ASP A 658 -30.59 -37.06 31.14
CA ASP A 658 -32.05 -37.27 31.20
C ASP A 658 -32.49 -38.69 31.61
N VAL A 659 -33.76 -39.04 31.39
CA VAL A 659 -34.30 -40.35 31.78
C VAL A 659 -33.71 -41.51 30.97
N SER A 660 -33.16 -41.23 29.80
CA SER A 660 -32.56 -42.22 28.91
C SER A 660 -31.32 -42.86 29.52
N ASP A 661 -30.56 -42.11 30.35
CA ASP A 661 -29.40 -42.61 31.10
C ASP A 661 -29.78 -43.71 32.08
N SER A 662 -30.82 -43.44 32.86
CA SER A 662 -31.37 -44.43 33.80
C SER A 662 -31.89 -45.67 33.08
N VAL A 663 -32.47 -45.51 31.89
CA VAL A 663 -32.93 -46.62 31.05
C VAL A 663 -31.74 -47.42 30.50
N TYR A 664 -30.68 -46.72 30.07
CA TYR A 664 -29.46 -47.32 29.54
C TYR A 664 -28.73 -48.14 30.62
N LEU A 665 -28.56 -47.56 31.82
CA LEU A 665 -27.94 -48.22 32.96
C LEU A 665 -28.74 -49.45 33.43
N LEU A 666 -30.07 -49.36 33.48
CA LEU A 666 -30.93 -50.53 33.77
C LEU A 666 -30.82 -51.64 32.70
N ALA A 667 -30.69 -51.26 31.43
CA ALA A 667 -30.52 -52.22 30.35
C ALA A 667 -29.18 -52.96 30.46
N PHE A 668 -28.11 -52.23 30.79
CA PHE A 668 -26.78 -52.78 31.10
C PHE A 668 -26.83 -53.76 32.29
N LEU A 669 -27.42 -53.36 33.41
CA LEU A 669 -27.44 -54.14 34.66
C LEU A 669 -28.28 -55.43 34.59
N PHE A 670 -29.45 -55.39 33.93
CA PHE A 670 -30.45 -56.46 34.07
C PHE A 670 -30.88 -57.13 32.76
N SER A 671 -30.68 -56.48 31.61
CA SER A 671 -31.23 -56.96 30.33
C SER A 671 -30.17 -57.46 29.35
N GLY A 672 -28.88 -57.42 29.74
CA GLY A 672 -27.78 -57.77 28.84
C GLY A 672 -27.63 -56.78 27.69
N GLY A 673 -27.91 -55.49 27.95
CA GLY A 673 -27.70 -54.39 27.02
C GLY A 673 -26.22 -54.20 26.64
N ALA A 674 -25.95 -53.20 25.80
CA ALA A 674 -24.58 -52.83 25.47
C ALA A 674 -23.81 -52.47 26.76
N ALA A 675 -22.50 -52.72 26.76
CA ALA A 675 -21.64 -52.24 27.84
C ALA A 675 -21.72 -50.72 27.90
N LEU A 676 -21.54 -50.15 29.09
CA LEU A 676 -21.44 -48.70 29.23
C LEU A 676 -20.30 -48.17 28.33
N PRO A 677 -20.49 -47.01 27.69
CA PRO A 677 -19.39 -46.31 27.03
C PRO A 677 -18.20 -46.13 27.99
N ALA A 678 -17.01 -45.97 27.44
CA ALA A 678 -15.85 -45.67 28.28
C ALA A 678 -16.05 -44.30 28.96
N PRO A 679 -15.55 -44.07 30.19
CA PRO A 679 -14.71 -44.96 31.00
C PRO A 679 -15.51 -45.98 31.84
N GLN A 680 -15.32 -47.29 31.60
CA GLN A 680 -15.95 -48.38 32.41
C GLN A 680 -15.25 -48.64 33.75
N SER A 681 -14.10 -48.01 33.94
CA SER A 681 -13.28 -47.98 35.15
C SER A 681 -12.65 -46.60 35.19
N CYS A 682 -12.36 -46.07 36.38
CA CYS A 682 -11.68 -44.79 36.60
C CYS A 682 -10.78 -44.39 35.43
N GLY A 683 -11.26 -43.46 34.63
CA GLY A 683 -10.58 -42.93 33.46
C GLY A 683 -11.16 -41.59 33.05
N PRO A 684 -10.48 -40.87 32.16
CA PRO A 684 -11.00 -39.62 31.60
C PRO A 684 -12.15 -39.90 30.62
N ASP A 685 -12.98 -38.89 30.37
CA ASP A 685 -13.97 -38.97 29.29
C ASP A 685 -13.28 -39.02 27.91
N PRO A 686 -13.51 -40.08 27.09
CA PRO A 686 -13.06 -40.12 25.70
C PRO A 686 -13.93 -39.27 24.75
N SER A 687 -15.14 -38.91 25.18
CA SER A 687 -16.09 -38.01 24.53
C SER A 687 -15.94 -36.63 25.16
N SER A 688 -15.73 -35.60 24.35
CA SER A 688 -15.78 -34.23 24.85
C SER A 688 -17.17 -33.67 24.60
N ASP A 689 -17.85 -33.26 25.68
CA ASP A 689 -19.10 -32.52 25.61
C ASP A 689 -19.19 -31.43 26.71
N ALA A 690 -20.39 -30.94 27.01
CA ALA A 690 -20.61 -29.82 27.94
C ALA A 690 -20.89 -30.26 29.39
N LEU A 691 -21.00 -31.57 29.64
CA LEU A 691 -21.05 -32.14 30.99
C LEU A 691 -19.63 -32.24 31.56
N ASP A 692 -19.55 -32.16 32.88
CA ASP A 692 -18.29 -32.20 33.63
C ASP A 692 -18.46 -32.98 34.95
N CYS A 693 -17.36 -33.15 35.67
CA CYS A 693 -17.29 -33.93 36.90
C CYS A 693 -16.72 -33.16 38.08
N SER A 694 -17.48 -32.20 38.60
CA SER A 694 -17.08 -31.33 39.71
C SER A 694 -16.43 -32.02 40.93
N ASP A 695 -16.82 -33.27 41.25
CA ASP A 695 -16.12 -34.14 42.20
C ASP A 695 -16.47 -35.63 42.00
N PHE A 696 -15.47 -36.51 42.09
CA PHE A 696 -15.63 -37.97 42.02
C PHE A 696 -14.64 -38.73 42.92
N ASP A 697 -14.86 -38.66 44.23
CA ASP A 697 -14.10 -39.34 45.31
C ASP A 697 -13.71 -40.81 45.05
N PRO A 698 -14.50 -41.67 44.38
CA PRO A 698 -14.14 -43.07 44.16
C PRO A 698 -12.91 -43.29 43.26
N CYS A 699 -12.52 -42.30 42.46
CA CYS A 699 -11.34 -42.37 41.60
C CYS A 699 -10.17 -41.54 42.17
N PRO A 700 -8.96 -42.13 42.28
CA PRO A 700 -7.81 -41.52 42.95
C PRO A 700 -6.96 -40.58 42.09
#